data_AF-M2RD10-F1
#
_entry.id   AF-M2RD10-F1
#
_cell.length_a   1.000
_cell.length_b   1.000
_cell.length_c   1.000
_cell.angle_alpha   90.00
_cell.angle_beta   90.00
_cell.angle_gamma   90.00
#
_symmetry.space_group_name_H-M   'P 1'
#
loop_
_entity.id
_entity.type
_entity.pdbx_description
1 polymer ?
#
loop_
_entity_poly.entity_id
_entity_poly.type
_entity_poly.pdbx_seq_one_letter_code
_entity_poly.pdbx_strand_id
1 'polypeptide(L)'
;MMVMILCLFIIFVGINAEEVSKKEYQIISVCGDGVWDSFSEECDGIKGCGSDCQCAKGYSSDGNGNCIMSCMYGDGCLSGCYKPDKCSSCDTKRYKKDCTECQPGYMWYGEGNCSKYDVSTIQSCRSFINESEQLSRELGLTYNPFKVLVKKRNDSQTVTYTMKVPELPVSKRRLQLTHCSRYIDPSRPYTYGVWVEITSEELTEVVIGLDKQYSIDDINSQNLQERKIGTDLEFVIIRNCLDSVDSKKDPECLHRNGGLSEYVLSPRVSVILRKDIPYYLFIHSKYASKTIPEFTFYISDMNHACSTNYRSVPMILISDREGYSSILELEKAMISKNLCNQDTTKGFWFKIIGSDLTIDISTCESGAFDVAIDLIEVKLSDYKLEDNATDLSPIDCSTAPAKCLATRTSGCGGDSRLARLIQKIDKEHIYFLFLEINEEYAATINLTIKTTCHKDCGEHGICSISTGQCECVDGYVLVDGGCTLCGNGKIDEGEECDPSVEGYDDSQCTIACACRYGTQPMEIDGVVKCAVPTCGNGQVDDYEECDGGYGCDHCVCVNGTKKYAKARAGCILATCGNKQWDKGEECDGGNGCIECECQPGWYSQNNADCKNISKALNNFFFWGIGSIVYILYFIFVMILFLILHIRLTRKIKQDIDDENLFIFENTIIPFDKTNSQYIDLKQENPYFSFSTNTIDFGDIRPEINDPIDCTLILTNNWKYPMHFTFHSGDYTKYEIMCKPFTGRIKPKESVVLTISFMAKCTTVLNEKVPITIRYGQLQNVLKDIKKDNPELIAHCSQSSQNSEGEGNSQSSGTNGSNSIKKSHHSKSTPSGSGKSGSSHDSDAKKKKGKTKISKFHVYLNLQVESALSTKLDYEEIHLQHPPIGGGTFGIVYRAEWRRVDVAVKVMKTDLVGLAELLPNFMQEAEMMERIRCPYIVNFIGSVATADTLCLVTEFCPLGSLRKFMKTNSMSDLLKIRFCQDIARGMEYLHQNDILHRDLKTDNVLVYSKNPSDPITAKVTDFGTSRSIY
;
A
#
# COMPACT_ATOMS: atom_id res chain seq x y z
N MET A 1 7.38 -80.19 -2.92
CA MET A 1 6.45 -79.76 -1.84
C MET A 1 6.97 -78.60 -0.97
N MET A 2 8.21 -78.10 -1.13
CA MET A 2 8.72 -76.97 -0.31
C MET A 2 8.59 -75.57 -0.97
N VAL A 3 8.26 -75.50 -2.26
CA VAL A 3 7.96 -74.22 -2.96
C VAL A 3 6.51 -73.78 -2.73
N MET A 4 5.58 -74.71 -2.55
CA MET A 4 4.14 -74.42 -2.44
C MET A 4 3.74 -73.82 -1.07
N ILE A 5 4.61 -73.88 -0.06
CA ILE A 5 4.39 -73.24 1.24
C ILE A 5 4.81 -71.77 1.21
N LEU A 6 5.84 -71.42 0.42
CA LEU A 6 6.29 -70.03 0.26
C LEU A 6 5.23 -69.18 -0.48
N CYS A 7 4.62 -69.72 -1.53
CA CYS A 7 3.59 -69.02 -2.30
C CYS A 7 2.29 -68.77 -1.52
N LEU A 8 1.99 -69.57 -0.47
CA LEU A 8 0.77 -69.39 0.33
C LEU A 8 0.91 -68.35 1.44
N PHE A 9 2.12 -68.00 1.87
CA PHE A 9 2.34 -66.90 2.82
C PHE A 9 2.34 -65.51 2.15
N ILE A 10 2.61 -65.44 0.84
CA ILE A 10 2.64 -64.18 0.08
C ILE A 10 1.23 -63.72 -0.35
N ILE A 11 0.23 -64.60 -0.26
CA ILE A 11 -1.17 -64.32 -0.70
C ILE A 11 -2.06 -63.81 0.46
N PHE A 12 -1.55 -63.74 1.70
CA PHE A 12 -2.31 -63.31 2.88
C PHE A 12 -1.88 -61.99 3.53
N VAL A 13 -1.07 -61.18 2.84
CA VAL A 13 -0.84 -59.76 3.14
C VAL A 13 -1.08 -58.97 1.85
N GLY A 14 -2.35 -58.78 1.51
CA GLY A 14 -2.77 -58.34 0.17
C GLY A 14 -4.00 -57.43 0.11
N ILE A 15 -4.53 -56.98 1.26
CA ILE A 15 -5.45 -55.84 1.35
C ILE A 15 -5.10 -55.04 2.61
N ASN A 16 -4.01 -54.28 2.54
CA ASN A 16 -4.01 -53.00 3.24
C ASN A 16 -4.70 -52.02 2.30
N ALA A 17 -5.99 -51.78 2.54
CA ALA A 17 -6.50 -50.45 2.23
C ALA A 17 -5.86 -49.54 3.28
N GLU A 18 -5.04 -48.59 2.84
CA GLU A 18 -4.66 -47.49 3.72
C GLU A 18 -5.94 -46.66 3.92
N GLU A 19 -6.54 -46.81 5.10
CA GLU A 19 -7.48 -45.80 5.61
C GLU A 19 -6.68 -44.50 5.71
N VAL A 20 -6.87 -43.62 4.72
CA VAL A 20 -6.23 -42.30 4.66
C VAL A 20 -6.39 -41.65 6.02
N SER A 21 -5.26 -41.51 6.71
CA SER A 21 -5.31 -41.15 8.11
C SER A 21 -5.75 -39.70 8.24
N LYS A 22 -6.37 -39.33 9.36
CA LYS A 22 -6.84 -37.96 9.59
C LYS A 22 -5.73 -36.89 9.64
N LYS A 23 -4.48 -37.28 9.37
CA LYS A 23 -3.30 -36.41 9.21
C LYS A 23 -2.94 -36.10 7.75
N GLU A 24 -3.31 -36.97 6.80
CA GLU A 24 -2.99 -36.74 5.37
C GLU A 24 -3.96 -35.74 4.73
N TYR A 25 -5.17 -35.62 5.27
CA TYR A 25 -6.12 -34.52 4.96
C TYR A 25 -5.72 -33.17 5.58
N GLN A 26 -4.49 -33.04 6.09
CA GLN A 26 -3.89 -31.80 6.60
C GLN A 26 -2.45 -31.61 6.09
N ILE A 27 -2.12 -32.15 4.91
CA ILE A 27 -0.98 -31.65 4.15
C ILE A 27 -1.40 -30.27 3.61
N ILE A 28 -0.80 -29.22 4.16
CA ILE A 28 -0.83 -27.89 3.54
C ILE A 28 0.24 -27.94 2.44
N SER A 29 -0.15 -27.84 1.18
CA SER A 29 0.77 -27.69 0.05
C SER A 29 1.60 -26.41 0.23
N VAL A 30 2.92 -26.53 0.16
CA VAL A 30 3.85 -25.41 0.43
C VAL A 30 4.50 -25.01 -0.87
N CYS A 31 3.84 -24.11 -1.60
CA CYS A 31 4.27 -23.75 -2.94
C CYS A 31 5.71 -23.20 -2.99
N GLY A 32 6.57 -23.89 -3.75
CA GLY A 32 8.00 -23.63 -3.87
C GLY A 32 8.92 -24.59 -3.12
N ASP A 33 8.44 -25.74 -2.61
CA ASP A 33 9.25 -26.69 -1.84
C ASP A 33 10.02 -27.73 -2.70
N GLY A 34 9.62 -27.93 -3.96
CA GLY A 34 10.22 -28.89 -4.89
C GLY A 34 9.44 -30.19 -5.11
N VAL A 35 8.23 -30.33 -4.55
CA VAL A 35 7.45 -31.59 -4.51
C VAL A 35 6.01 -31.39 -5.02
N TRP A 36 5.85 -31.18 -6.34
CA TRP A 36 4.54 -31.07 -6.98
C TRP A 36 3.56 -32.20 -6.64
N ASP A 37 2.36 -31.81 -6.16
CA ASP A 37 1.22 -32.67 -5.87
C ASP A 37 0.08 -32.49 -6.90
N SER A 38 -0.31 -33.58 -7.58
CA SER A 38 -1.32 -33.55 -8.66
C SER A 38 -2.78 -33.52 -8.21
N PHE A 39 -3.03 -33.38 -6.91
CA PHE A 39 -4.35 -33.35 -6.29
C PHE A 39 -4.70 -31.97 -5.70
N SER A 40 -3.71 -31.14 -5.35
CA SER A 40 -3.94 -29.75 -4.92
C SER A 40 -3.17 -28.67 -5.71
N GLU A 41 -2.19 -29.03 -6.56
CA GLU A 41 -1.35 -28.06 -7.26
C GLU A 41 -1.37 -28.24 -8.79
N GLU A 42 -1.39 -27.13 -9.55
CA GLU A 42 -1.16 -27.16 -11.00
C GLU A 42 0.34 -27.24 -11.36
N CYS A 43 1.19 -26.82 -10.43
CA CYS A 43 2.62 -26.60 -10.58
C CYS A 43 3.30 -26.44 -9.22
N ASP A 44 4.64 -26.57 -9.17
CA ASP A 44 5.43 -26.17 -8.01
C ASP A 44 6.76 -25.53 -8.44
N GLY A 45 7.21 -24.48 -7.74
CA GLY A 45 8.57 -23.91 -7.80
C GLY A 45 9.07 -23.33 -9.14
N ILE A 46 8.34 -23.53 -10.24
CA ILE A 46 8.80 -23.26 -11.62
C ILE A 46 8.31 -21.93 -12.19
N LYS A 47 8.99 -21.45 -13.25
CA LYS A 47 8.69 -20.17 -13.91
C LYS A 47 7.30 -20.21 -14.57
N GLY A 48 6.33 -19.55 -13.95
CA GLY A 48 4.94 -19.49 -14.42
C GLY A 48 3.94 -19.97 -13.37
N CYS A 49 4.42 -20.62 -12.32
CA CYS A 49 3.64 -20.92 -11.13
C CYS A 49 3.43 -19.65 -10.29
N GLY A 50 2.25 -19.51 -9.68
CA GLY A 50 1.93 -18.49 -8.69
C GLY A 50 2.38 -18.88 -7.28
N SER A 51 2.09 -18.02 -6.30
CA SER A 51 2.30 -18.32 -4.86
C SER A 51 1.19 -19.19 -4.25
N ASP A 52 0.17 -19.47 -5.04
CA ASP A 52 -1.02 -20.30 -4.83
C ASP A 52 -0.89 -21.70 -5.46
N CYS A 53 0.27 -22.00 -6.08
CA CYS A 53 0.52 -23.20 -6.87
C CYS A 53 -0.45 -23.44 -8.04
N GLN A 54 -1.03 -22.36 -8.55
CA GLN A 54 -1.76 -22.33 -9.82
C GLN A 54 -0.89 -21.71 -10.93
N CYS A 55 -1.18 -21.99 -12.19
CA CYS A 55 -0.48 -21.35 -13.29
C CYS A 55 -0.94 -19.90 -13.48
N ALA A 56 -0.02 -18.96 -13.23
CA ALA A 56 -0.27 -17.53 -13.30
C ALA A 56 -0.83 -17.09 -14.66
N LYS A 57 -1.64 -16.03 -14.68
CA LYS A 57 -2.39 -15.58 -15.88
C LYS A 57 -1.52 -15.56 -17.15
N GLY A 58 -1.91 -16.37 -18.14
CA GLY A 58 -1.19 -16.54 -19.41
C GLY A 58 -0.21 -17.72 -19.43
N TYR A 59 -0.16 -18.52 -18.37
CA TYR A 59 0.40 -19.87 -18.38
C TYR A 59 -0.74 -20.91 -18.26
N SER A 60 -0.41 -22.17 -18.47
CA SER A 60 -1.32 -23.32 -18.40
C SER A 60 -0.55 -24.58 -17.99
N SER A 61 -1.07 -25.39 -17.06
CA SER A 61 -0.39 -26.61 -16.63
C SER A 61 -0.22 -27.62 -17.77
N ASP A 62 0.91 -28.34 -17.76
CA ASP A 62 1.20 -29.46 -18.65
C ASP A 62 0.71 -30.82 -18.08
N GLY A 63 0.17 -30.82 -16.86
CA GLY A 63 -0.23 -32.03 -16.14
C GLY A 63 0.94 -32.82 -15.52
N ASN A 64 2.15 -32.25 -15.46
CA ASN A 64 3.35 -32.81 -14.82
C ASN A 64 4.02 -31.80 -13.87
N GLY A 65 3.26 -30.84 -13.34
CA GLY A 65 3.75 -29.78 -12.45
C GLY A 65 4.40 -28.57 -13.14
N ASN A 66 4.27 -28.43 -14.48
CA ASN A 66 4.90 -27.33 -15.22
C ASN A 66 3.88 -26.41 -15.89
N CYS A 67 3.99 -25.12 -15.60
CA CYS A 67 3.27 -24.06 -16.29
C CYS A 67 3.90 -23.74 -17.64
N ILE A 68 3.28 -24.20 -18.72
CA ILE A 68 3.65 -23.83 -20.09
C ILE A 68 3.12 -22.42 -20.38
N MET A 69 3.99 -21.55 -20.90
CA MET A 69 3.66 -20.18 -21.26
C MET A 69 2.79 -20.12 -22.52
N SER A 70 1.53 -19.71 -22.37
CA SER A 70 0.63 -19.45 -23.50
C SER A 70 0.89 -18.04 -24.04
N CYS A 71 1.45 -17.95 -25.24
CA CYS A 71 1.79 -16.67 -25.88
C CYS A 71 0.52 -15.94 -26.36
N MET A 72 0.18 -14.81 -25.73
CA MET A 72 -1.04 -14.04 -26.02
C MET A 72 -1.15 -13.61 -27.50
N TYR A 73 -0.02 -13.31 -28.14
CA TYR A 73 0.04 -12.93 -29.55
C TYR A 73 0.00 -14.11 -30.54
N GLY A 74 0.10 -15.36 -30.05
CA GLY A 74 0.24 -16.57 -30.87
C GLY A 74 1.34 -16.46 -31.94
N ASP A 75 1.04 -16.94 -33.16
CA ASP A 75 1.86 -16.78 -34.37
C ASP A 75 2.20 -15.32 -34.71
N GLY A 76 1.47 -14.36 -34.12
CA GLY A 76 1.77 -12.94 -34.22
C GLY A 76 3.12 -12.57 -33.61
N CYS A 77 3.68 -13.38 -32.71
CA CYS A 77 5.03 -13.23 -32.19
C CYS A 77 6.03 -14.17 -32.89
N LEU A 78 6.76 -13.62 -33.86
CA LEU A 78 7.75 -14.34 -34.70
C LEU A 78 8.91 -14.95 -33.90
N SER A 79 9.22 -14.40 -32.73
CA SER A 79 10.24 -14.90 -31.79
C SER A 79 9.72 -15.94 -30.79
N GLY A 80 8.39 -16.13 -30.72
CA GLY A 80 7.74 -16.59 -29.50
C GLY A 80 7.75 -15.53 -28.39
N CYS A 81 6.77 -15.62 -27.48
CA CYS A 81 6.71 -14.80 -26.27
C CYS A 81 7.84 -15.16 -25.28
N TYR A 82 8.22 -14.22 -24.42
CA TYR A 82 9.17 -14.46 -23.31
C TYR A 82 8.57 -14.21 -21.89
N LYS A 83 7.45 -13.48 -21.87
CA LYS A 83 6.35 -13.52 -20.89
C LYS A 83 5.03 -13.61 -21.68
N PRO A 84 3.91 -14.12 -21.13
CA PRO A 84 2.66 -14.29 -21.90
C PRO A 84 2.22 -13.03 -22.65
N ASP A 85 2.38 -11.87 -22.01
CA ASP A 85 2.06 -10.52 -22.46
C ASP A 85 3.15 -9.83 -23.29
N LYS A 86 4.36 -10.42 -23.43
CA LYS A 86 5.52 -9.76 -24.05
C LYS A 86 6.16 -10.56 -25.18
N CYS A 87 6.08 -9.97 -26.37
CA CYS A 87 6.77 -10.38 -27.58
C CYS A 87 8.04 -9.54 -27.79
N SER A 88 9.12 -10.12 -28.31
CA SER A 88 10.35 -9.39 -28.67
C SER A 88 10.51 -9.14 -30.17
N SER A 89 9.74 -9.83 -31.02
CA SER A 89 9.64 -9.56 -32.46
C SER A 89 8.31 -10.08 -33.01
N CYS A 90 7.40 -9.19 -33.43
CA CYS A 90 6.06 -9.52 -33.93
C CYS A 90 5.90 -9.33 -35.46
N ASP A 91 4.82 -9.88 -36.03
CA ASP A 91 4.46 -9.69 -37.45
C ASP A 91 4.07 -8.23 -37.71
N THR A 92 5.05 -7.40 -38.03
CA THR A 92 4.89 -5.96 -38.32
C THR A 92 3.92 -5.64 -39.47
N LYS A 93 3.40 -6.64 -40.20
CA LYS A 93 2.27 -6.48 -41.15
C LYS A 93 0.93 -6.29 -40.44
N ARG A 94 0.77 -6.83 -39.22
CA ARG A 94 -0.47 -6.80 -38.41
C ARG A 94 -0.31 -6.01 -37.12
N TYR A 95 0.89 -6.00 -36.53
CA TYR A 95 1.22 -5.35 -35.26
C TYR A 95 2.11 -4.12 -35.47
N LYS A 96 2.07 -3.14 -34.55
CA LYS A 96 3.09 -2.08 -34.46
C LYS A 96 4.45 -2.68 -34.06
N LYS A 97 5.54 -1.90 -34.21
CA LYS A 97 6.92 -2.37 -33.98
C LYS A 97 7.22 -2.79 -32.55
N ASP A 98 6.46 -2.26 -31.61
CA ASP A 98 6.48 -2.49 -30.16
C ASP A 98 5.47 -3.57 -29.72
N CYS A 99 4.72 -4.15 -30.65
CA CYS A 99 3.79 -5.27 -30.46
C CYS A 99 2.57 -4.99 -29.55
N THR A 100 2.42 -3.76 -29.03
CA THR A 100 1.32 -3.33 -28.16
C THR A 100 -0.04 -3.21 -28.87
N GLU A 101 -0.02 -2.73 -30.11
CA GLU A 101 -1.21 -2.42 -30.90
C GLU A 101 -1.17 -3.06 -32.29
N CYS A 102 -2.33 -3.13 -32.95
CA CYS A 102 -2.41 -3.49 -34.35
C CYS A 102 -1.97 -2.34 -35.30
N GLN A 103 -1.67 -2.68 -36.56
CA GLN A 103 -1.52 -1.75 -37.67
C GLN A 103 -2.87 -1.14 -38.09
N PRO A 104 -2.89 -0.02 -38.83
CA PRO A 104 -4.11 0.47 -39.50
C PRO A 104 -4.75 -0.62 -40.38
N GLY A 105 -6.07 -0.79 -40.28
CA GLY A 105 -6.83 -1.86 -40.98
C GLY A 105 -6.85 -3.24 -40.28
N TYR A 106 -6.12 -3.41 -39.18
CA TYR A 106 -6.16 -4.59 -38.31
C TYR A 106 -6.71 -4.19 -36.94
N MET A 107 -7.43 -5.07 -36.24
CA MET A 107 -7.92 -4.89 -34.87
C MET A 107 -7.77 -6.18 -34.06
N TRP A 108 -8.02 -6.11 -32.76
CA TRP A 108 -8.02 -7.26 -31.87
C TRP A 108 -9.23 -8.17 -32.16
N TYR A 109 -8.98 -9.48 -32.24
CA TYR A 109 -9.98 -10.56 -32.37
C TYR A 109 -9.64 -11.65 -31.35
N GLY A 110 -9.87 -11.35 -30.08
CA GLY A 110 -9.22 -11.96 -28.92
C GLY A 110 -8.07 -11.09 -28.41
N GLU A 111 -7.75 -11.25 -27.11
CA GLU A 111 -6.67 -10.51 -26.44
C GLU A 111 -5.33 -10.76 -27.17
N GLY A 112 -4.66 -9.70 -27.62
CA GLY A 112 -3.39 -9.79 -28.37
C GLY A 112 -3.44 -10.33 -29.81
N ASN A 113 -4.59 -10.71 -30.38
CA ASN A 113 -4.68 -11.27 -31.74
C ASN A 113 -5.08 -10.22 -32.80
N CYS A 114 -4.11 -9.66 -33.52
CA CYS A 114 -4.36 -8.70 -34.59
C CYS A 114 -4.80 -9.36 -35.91
N SER A 115 -6.07 -9.21 -36.26
CA SER A 115 -6.66 -9.67 -37.53
C SER A 115 -7.34 -8.54 -38.31
N LYS A 116 -7.46 -8.69 -39.64
CA LYS A 116 -7.97 -7.65 -40.52
C LYS A 116 -9.49 -7.54 -40.38
N TYR A 117 -10.01 -6.32 -40.19
CA TYR A 117 -11.44 -6.04 -40.18
C TYR A 117 -11.90 -5.29 -41.42
N ASP A 118 -13.21 -5.23 -41.63
CA ASP A 118 -13.85 -4.45 -42.69
C ASP A 118 -14.64 -3.29 -42.07
N VAL A 119 -14.19 -2.06 -42.33
CA VAL A 119 -14.80 -0.82 -41.84
C VAL A 119 -16.27 -0.69 -42.28
N SER A 120 -16.64 -1.26 -43.43
CA SER A 120 -18.03 -1.22 -43.92
C SER A 120 -18.99 -2.15 -43.15
N THR A 121 -18.46 -3.01 -42.28
CA THR A 121 -19.25 -3.89 -41.41
C THR A 121 -19.50 -3.32 -40.00
N ILE A 122 -19.05 -2.09 -39.74
CA ILE A 122 -19.22 -1.41 -38.45
C ILE A 122 -20.58 -0.71 -38.41
N GLN A 123 -21.26 -0.83 -37.29
CA GLN A 123 -22.60 -0.31 -37.05
C GLN A 123 -22.65 0.53 -35.77
N SER A 124 -23.38 1.64 -35.81
CA SER A 124 -23.69 2.47 -34.64
C SER A 124 -24.87 1.89 -33.85
N CYS A 125 -24.92 2.14 -32.55
CA CYS A 125 -26.06 1.76 -31.69
C CYS A 125 -27.42 2.14 -32.33
N ARG A 126 -27.55 3.38 -32.85
CA ARG A 126 -28.80 3.86 -33.45
C ARG A 126 -29.17 3.07 -34.70
N SER A 127 -28.19 2.75 -35.55
CA SER A 127 -28.43 1.93 -36.75
C SER A 127 -28.92 0.53 -36.37
N PHE A 128 -28.31 -0.12 -35.37
CA PHE A 128 -28.77 -1.44 -34.91
C PHE A 128 -30.20 -1.38 -34.35
N ILE A 129 -30.49 -0.43 -33.46
CA ILE A 129 -31.82 -0.28 -32.85
C ILE A 129 -32.91 0.07 -33.89
N ASN A 130 -32.56 0.82 -34.95
CA ASN A 130 -33.47 1.09 -36.07
C ASN A 130 -33.68 -0.14 -36.98
N GLU A 131 -32.65 -0.94 -37.24
CA GLU A 131 -32.76 -2.20 -38.00
C GLU A 131 -33.46 -3.32 -37.19
N SER A 132 -33.49 -3.21 -35.86
CA SER A 132 -33.94 -4.27 -34.95
C SER A 132 -35.33 -4.83 -35.24
N GLU A 133 -36.30 -4.00 -35.61
CA GLU A 133 -37.68 -4.44 -35.85
C GLU A 133 -37.80 -5.25 -37.14
N GLN A 134 -37.03 -4.89 -38.19
CA GLN A 134 -36.91 -5.72 -39.38
C GLN A 134 -36.17 -7.02 -39.06
N LEU A 135 -35.11 -6.96 -38.26
CA LEU A 135 -34.33 -8.13 -37.83
C LEU A 135 -35.18 -9.14 -37.05
N SER A 136 -36.06 -8.69 -36.14
CA SER A 136 -37.00 -9.58 -35.43
C SER A 136 -37.98 -10.29 -36.38
N ARG A 137 -38.47 -9.59 -37.42
CA ARG A 137 -39.34 -10.19 -38.44
C ARG A 137 -38.59 -11.18 -39.34
N GLU A 138 -37.36 -10.86 -39.74
CA GLU A 138 -36.48 -11.77 -40.50
C GLU A 138 -36.13 -13.05 -39.70
N LEU A 139 -36.04 -12.93 -38.37
CA LEU A 139 -35.83 -14.06 -37.45
C LEU A 139 -37.12 -14.83 -37.08
N GLY A 140 -38.29 -14.40 -37.58
CA GLY A 140 -39.58 -15.04 -37.28
C GLY A 140 -40.04 -14.90 -35.82
N LEU A 141 -39.53 -13.92 -35.08
CA LEU A 141 -39.87 -13.70 -33.67
C LEU A 141 -41.25 -13.04 -33.51
N THR A 142 -41.99 -13.45 -32.49
CA THR A 142 -43.31 -12.90 -32.14
C THR A 142 -43.24 -11.57 -31.38
N TYR A 143 -42.05 -11.17 -30.93
CA TYR A 143 -41.75 -9.91 -30.26
C TYR A 143 -40.34 -9.43 -30.66
N ASN A 144 -40.01 -8.17 -30.36
CA ASN A 144 -38.68 -7.62 -30.57
C ASN A 144 -37.85 -7.71 -29.27
N PRO A 145 -36.89 -8.64 -29.13
CA PRO A 145 -36.08 -8.77 -27.91
C PRO A 145 -35.04 -7.64 -27.75
N PHE A 146 -34.88 -6.79 -28.77
CA PHE A 146 -33.96 -5.65 -28.78
C PHE A 146 -34.65 -4.32 -28.38
N LYS A 147 -35.96 -4.33 -28.08
CA LYS A 147 -36.72 -3.18 -27.58
C LYS A 147 -37.65 -3.63 -26.44
N VAL A 148 -37.27 -3.34 -25.20
CA VAL A 148 -37.96 -3.78 -23.98
C VAL A 148 -38.63 -2.59 -23.29
N LEU A 149 -39.90 -2.78 -22.89
CA LEU A 149 -40.68 -1.82 -22.11
C LEU A 149 -41.00 -2.41 -20.73
N VAL A 150 -40.32 -1.92 -19.70
CA VAL A 150 -40.48 -2.34 -18.31
C VAL A 150 -41.69 -1.64 -17.71
N LYS A 151 -42.74 -2.40 -17.43
CA LYS A 151 -43.99 -1.96 -16.80
C LYS A 151 -44.03 -2.43 -15.35
N LYS A 152 -44.35 -1.55 -14.41
CA LYS A 152 -44.65 -1.93 -13.03
C LYS A 152 -46.05 -2.53 -12.95
N ARG A 153 -46.27 -3.54 -12.10
CA ARG A 153 -47.62 -4.00 -11.73
C ARG A 153 -47.98 -3.51 -10.34
N ASN A 154 -49.29 -3.32 -10.10
CA ASN A 154 -49.82 -2.94 -8.79
C ASN A 154 -49.95 -4.13 -7.82
N ASP A 155 -49.87 -5.36 -8.31
CA ASP A 155 -49.79 -6.56 -7.46
C ASP A 155 -48.36 -6.73 -6.95
N SER A 156 -48.20 -7.10 -5.67
CA SER A 156 -46.91 -7.25 -4.98
C SER A 156 -46.15 -8.53 -5.38
N GLN A 157 -45.90 -8.70 -6.68
CA GLN A 157 -45.09 -9.77 -7.25
C GLN A 157 -43.96 -9.15 -8.08
N THR A 158 -42.73 -9.62 -7.88
CA THR A 158 -41.55 -9.19 -8.62
C THR A 158 -41.70 -9.53 -10.11
N VAL A 159 -41.80 -8.51 -10.96
CA VAL A 159 -41.97 -8.72 -12.41
C VAL A 159 -40.61 -9.02 -13.03
N THR A 160 -40.45 -10.24 -13.55
CA THR A 160 -39.25 -10.66 -14.29
C THR A 160 -39.54 -10.80 -15.78
N TYR A 161 -38.87 -9.97 -16.58
CA TYR A 161 -38.91 -9.95 -18.05
C TYR A 161 -37.80 -10.82 -18.62
N THR A 162 -38.10 -12.09 -18.92
CA THR A 162 -37.15 -13.03 -19.54
C THR A 162 -37.13 -12.85 -21.06
N MET A 163 -36.06 -12.26 -21.59
CA MET A 163 -35.88 -11.95 -23.01
C MET A 163 -34.88 -12.93 -23.64
N LYS A 164 -35.30 -13.64 -24.69
CA LYS A 164 -34.45 -14.58 -25.41
C LYS A 164 -33.96 -13.99 -26.73
N VAL A 165 -32.64 -13.94 -26.92
CA VAL A 165 -31.98 -13.41 -28.12
C VAL A 165 -31.35 -14.58 -28.89
N PRO A 166 -31.81 -14.88 -30.13
CA PRO A 166 -31.21 -15.92 -30.96
C PRO A 166 -29.87 -15.46 -31.56
N GLU A 167 -29.03 -16.43 -31.94
CA GLU A 167 -27.81 -16.16 -32.69
C GLU A 167 -28.14 -15.48 -34.04
N LEU A 168 -27.49 -14.35 -34.34
CA LEU A 168 -27.82 -13.57 -35.55
C LEU A 168 -27.42 -14.31 -36.85
N PRO A 169 -28.13 -14.11 -37.98
CA PRO A 169 -27.73 -14.65 -39.26
C PRO A 169 -26.38 -14.08 -39.69
N VAL A 170 -25.54 -14.87 -40.39
CA VAL A 170 -24.15 -14.47 -40.73
C VAL A 170 -24.07 -13.11 -41.43
N SER A 171 -25.02 -12.78 -42.29
CA SER A 171 -25.14 -11.48 -42.99
C SER A 171 -25.45 -10.26 -42.09
N LYS A 172 -25.80 -10.49 -40.82
CA LYS A 172 -26.16 -9.48 -39.80
C LYS A 172 -25.15 -9.44 -38.63
N ARG A 173 -24.12 -10.29 -38.61
CA ARG A 173 -23.07 -10.33 -37.57
C ARG A 173 -22.06 -9.19 -37.74
N ARG A 174 -22.53 -7.96 -37.58
CA ARG A 174 -21.76 -6.73 -37.73
C ARG A 174 -21.00 -6.37 -36.45
N LEU A 175 -19.84 -5.72 -36.61
CA LEU A 175 -19.14 -5.10 -35.49
C LEU A 175 -19.94 -3.88 -35.02
N GLN A 176 -20.04 -3.68 -33.71
CA GLN A 176 -20.80 -2.59 -33.10
C GLN A 176 -19.83 -1.62 -32.40
N LEU A 177 -20.03 -0.32 -32.57
CA LEU A 177 -19.25 0.75 -31.94
C LEU A 177 -19.70 0.99 -30.49
N THR A 178 -18.77 0.97 -29.52
CA THR A 178 -18.97 1.47 -28.16
C THR A 178 -17.66 2.02 -27.56
N HIS A 179 -17.68 3.21 -26.96
CA HIS A 179 -16.54 3.75 -26.20
C HIS A 179 -16.57 3.35 -24.71
N CYS A 180 -17.67 2.76 -24.25
CA CYS A 180 -17.94 2.53 -22.83
C CYS A 180 -17.50 1.14 -22.32
N SER A 181 -16.91 0.27 -23.15
CA SER A 181 -16.34 -1.00 -22.67
C SER A 181 -14.85 -0.90 -22.43
N ARG A 182 -14.34 -1.70 -21.48
CA ARG A 182 -12.91 -1.90 -21.22
C ARG A 182 -12.33 -3.11 -21.94
N TYR A 183 -13.17 -4.00 -22.46
CA TYR A 183 -12.77 -5.24 -23.14
C TYR A 183 -12.80 -5.08 -24.67
N ILE A 184 -12.22 -3.97 -25.14
CA ILE A 184 -12.10 -3.57 -26.56
C ILE A 184 -10.78 -2.81 -26.74
N ASP A 185 -10.30 -2.69 -27.98
CA ASP A 185 -9.19 -1.80 -28.32
C ASP A 185 -9.67 -0.33 -28.26
N PRO A 186 -9.16 0.55 -27.38
CA PRO A 186 -9.63 1.93 -27.29
C PRO A 186 -9.40 2.76 -28.56
N SER A 187 -8.39 2.40 -29.36
CA SER A 187 -8.12 3.03 -30.66
C SER A 187 -9.03 2.49 -31.79
N ARG A 188 -9.70 1.36 -31.55
CA ARG A 188 -10.63 0.69 -32.47
C ARG A 188 -11.83 0.15 -31.68
N PRO A 189 -12.71 1.05 -31.20
CA PRO A 189 -13.74 0.77 -30.18
C PRO A 189 -14.93 -0.05 -30.73
N TYR A 190 -14.63 -1.21 -31.30
CA TYR A 190 -15.55 -2.08 -32.03
C TYR A 190 -15.47 -3.50 -31.48
N THR A 191 -16.61 -4.16 -31.34
CA THR A 191 -16.65 -5.60 -31.00
C THR A 191 -17.93 -6.24 -31.53
N TYR A 192 -18.00 -7.58 -31.53
CA TYR A 192 -19.27 -8.25 -31.75
C TYR A 192 -20.16 -8.07 -30.51
N GLY A 193 -21.40 -7.67 -30.73
CA GLY A 193 -22.36 -7.44 -29.66
C GLY A 193 -23.77 -7.21 -30.19
N VAL A 194 -24.71 -7.11 -29.26
CA VAL A 194 -26.14 -6.84 -29.50
C VAL A 194 -26.54 -5.64 -28.66
N TRP A 195 -27.28 -4.69 -29.25
CA TRP A 195 -27.90 -3.58 -28.52
C TRP A 195 -29.35 -3.91 -28.17
N VAL A 196 -29.75 -3.53 -26.96
CA VAL A 196 -31.13 -3.59 -26.46
C VAL A 196 -31.50 -2.20 -25.94
N GLU A 197 -32.54 -1.61 -26.52
CA GLU A 197 -33.18 -0.39 -26.00
C GLU A 197 -34.17 -0.78 -24.90
N ILE A 198 -34.00 -0.20 -23.71
CA ILE A 198 -34.78 -0.46 -22.51
C ILE A 198 -35.46 0.84 -22.12
N THR A 199 -36.77 0.80 -21.89
CA THR A 199 -37.60 1.93 -21.47
C THR A 199 -38.47 1.52 -20.29
N SER A 200 -38.96 2.47 -19.48
CA SER A 200 -39.96 2.17 -18.45
C SER A 200 -41.06 3.21 -18.41
N GLU A 201 -42.28 2.78 -18.06
CA GLU A 201 -43.46 3.65 -17.93
C GLU A 201 -43.47 4.45 -16.61
N GLU A 202 -42.56 4.14 -15.67
CA GLU A 202 -42.46 4.76 -14.35
C GLU A 202 -40.98 4.94 -13.94
N LEU A 203 -40.73 5.53 -12.77
CA LEU A 203 -39.42 5.44 -12.12
C LEU A 203 -39.33 4.08 -11.42
N THR A 204 -38.44 3.21 -11.88
CA THR A 204 -38.20 1.89 -11.29
C THR A 204 -36.71 1.57 -11.21
N GLU A 205 -36.32 0.76 -10.24
CA GLU A 205 -34.96 0.24 -10.11
C GLU A 205 -35.01 -1.25 -10.49
N VAL A 206 -34.11 -1.68 -11.38
CA VAL A 206 -34.12 -3.04 -11.92
C VAL A 206 -32.76 -3.69 -11.85
N VAL A 207 -32.78 -5.02 -11.75
CA VAL A 207 -31.63 -5.89 -11.95
C VAL A 207 -31.71 -6.48 -13.35
N ILE A 208 -30.65 -6.33 -14.13
CA ILE A 208 -30.45 -6.98 -15.43
C ILE A 208 -29.38 -8.06 -15.26
N GLY A 209 -29.59 -9.27 -15.79
CA GLY A 209 -28.58 -10.33 -15.74
C GLY A 209 -28.65 -11.31 -16.92
N LEU A 210 -27.55 -12.03 -17.16
CA LEU A 210 -27.44 -13.07 -18.20
C LEU A 210 -27.60 -14.49 -17.64
N ASP A 211 -28.00 -15.41 -18.53
CA ASP A 211 -28.13 -16.86 -18.30
C ASP A 211 -29.18 -17.21 -17.23
N LYS A 212 -28.79 -17.20 -15.95
CA LYS A 212 -29.69 -17.43 -14.81
C LYS A 212 -29.45 -16.44 -13.67
N GLN A 213 -30.40 -16.36 -12.75
CA GLN A 213 -30.19 -15.71 -11.47
C GLN A 213 -29.40 -16.67 -10.56
N TYR A 214 -28.10 -16.44 -10.43
CA TYR A 214 -27.25 -17.19 -9.51
C TYR A 214 -27.56 -16.76 -8.07
N SER A 215 -27.79 -17.74 -7.21
CA SER A 215 -27.86 -17.52 -5.77
C SER A 215 -26.48 -17.22 -5.18
N ILE A 216 -26.44 -16.68 -3.96
CA ILE A 216 -25.18 -16.50 -3.24
C ILE A 216 -24.52 -17.87 -2.97
N ASP A 217 -25.33 -18.91 -2.76
CA ASP A 217 -24.85 -20.29 -2.56
C ASP A 217 -24.31 -20.91 -3.86
N ASP A 218 -24.88 -20.61 -5.03
CA ASP A 218 -24.26 -20.94 -6.33
C ASP A 218 -22.86 -20.32 -6.41
N ILE A 219 -22.74 -19.01 -6.16
CA ILE A 219 -21.48 -18.26 -6.29
C ILE A 219 -20.43 -18.80 -5.31
N ASN A 220 -20.79 -18.97 -4.04
CA ASN A 220 -19.89 -19.52 -3.03
C ASN A 220 -19.48 -20.96 -3.34
N SER A 221 -20.42 -21.80 -3.80
CA SER A 221 -20.13 -23.18 -4.21
C SER A 221 -19.19 -23.26 -5.42
N GLN A 222 -19.32 -22.37 -6.39
CA GLN A 222 -18.41 -22.34 -7.55
C GLN A 222 -17.07 -21.69 -7.26
N ASN A 223 -17.01 -20.71 -6.35
CA ASN A 223 -15.73 -20.20 -5.84
C ASN A 223 -14.97 -21.29 -5.09
N LEU A 224 -15.63 -22.06 -4.22
CA LEU A 224 -15.02 -23.16 -3.46
C LEU A 224 -14.66 -24.39 -4.31
N GLN A 225 -15.28 -24.55 -5.49
CA GLN A 225 -14.96 -25.57 -6.48
C GLN A 225 -14.03 -25.06 -7.59
N GLU A 226 -13.60 -23.80 -7.51
CA GLU A 226 -12.81 -23.07 -8.52
C GLU A 226 -13.32 -23.22 -9.97
N ARG A 227 -14.64 -23.40 -10.10
CA ARG A 227 -15.25 -23.87 -11.34
C ARG A 227 -15.86 -22.72 -12.13
N LYS A 228 -15.16 -22.31 -13.19
CA LYS A 228 -15.63 -21.30 -14.15
C LYS A 228 -16.89 -21.76 -14.89
N ILE A 229 -18.03 -21.09 -14.63
CA ILE A 229 -19.35 -21.33 -15.25
C ILE A 229 -20.02 -20.03 -15.70
N GLY A 230 -21.09 -20.16 -16.49
CA GLY A 230 -21.85 -19.03 -17.04
C GLY A 230 -21.32 -18.59 -18.41
N THR A 231 -21.56 -17.33 -18.75
CA THR A 231 -21.18 -16.74 -20.05
C THR A 231 -20.01 -15.77 -19.89
N ASP A 232 -19.07 -15.78 -20.83
CA ASP A 232 -17.92 -14.85 -20.94
C ASP A 232 -18.28 -13.54 -21.68
N LEU A 233 -19.57 -13.19 -21.69
CA LEU A 233 -20.11 -11.98 -22.28
C LEU A 233 -20.07 -10.81 -21.28
N GLU A 234 -20.10 -9.60 -21.78
CA GLU A 234 -19.88 -8.37 -21.03
C GLU A 234 -21.04 -7.39 -21.17
N PHE A 235 -21.30 -6.62 -20.11
CA PHE A 235 -22.38 -5.62 -20.05
C PHE A 235 -21.84 -4.19 -20.03
N VAL A 236 -22.46 -3.36 -20.87
CA VAL A 236 -22.33 -1.89 -20.86
C VAL A 236 -23.72 -1.27 -20.96
N ILE A 237 -24.04 -0.26 -20.15
CA ILE A 237 -25.27 0.54 -20.29
C ILE A 237 -24.89 1.99 -20.57
N ILE A 238 -25.47 2.57 -21.62
CA ILE A 238 -25.32 3.99 -21.96
C ILE A 238 -26.68 4.69 -22.03
N ARG A 239 -26.72 6.01 -21.76
CA ARG A 239 -27.93 6.82 -22.00
C ARG A 239 -28.03 7.32 -23.46
N ASN A 240 -26.90 7.74 -24.03
CA ASN A 240 -26.86 8.39 -25.34
C ASN A 240 -26.36 7.44 -26.44
N CYS A 241 -27.29 6.70 -27.04
CA CYS A 241 -27.04 5.82 -28.19
C CYS A 241 -26.51 6.60 -29.42
N LEU A 242 -25.31 6.23 -29.88
CA LEU A 242 -24.58 6.90 -30.98
C LEU A 242 -25.31 6.77 -32.32
N ASP A 243 -25.47 7.91 -33.02
CA ASP A 243 -26.23 7.99 -34.27
C ASP A 243 -25.42 7.49 -35.48
N SER A 244 -24.13 7.83 -35.58
CA SER A 244 -23.21 7.40 -36.65
C SER A 244 -21.87 6.91 -36.11
N VAL A 245 -21.09 6.22 -36.94
CA VAL A 245 -19.74 5.72 -36.59
C VAL A 245 -18.73 6.87 -36.47
N ASP A 246 -18.92 7.97 -37.21
CA ASP A 246 -18.08 9.18 -37.16
C ASP A 246 -18.40 10.14 -35.99
N SER A 247 -19.33 9.76 -35.10
CA SER A 247 -19.83 10.63 -34.02
C SER A 247 -18.78 10.84 -32.93
N LYS A 248 -18.15 12.02 -32.92
CA LYS A 248 -17.19 12.45 -31.86
C LYS A 248 -17.83 12.78 -30.49
N LYS A 249 -19.11 12.49 -30.28
CA LYS A 249 -19.73 12.61 -28.94
C LYS A 249 -19.42 11.36 -28.15
N ASP A 250 -18.80 11.50 -26.99
CA ASP A 250 -18.62 10.40 -26.05
C ASP A 250 -19.99 10.02 -25.44
N PRO A 251 -20.45 8.76 -25.53
CA PRO A 251 -21.72 8.35 -24.94
C PRO A 251 -21.64 8.33 -23.41
N GLU A 252 -22.70 8.79 -22.74
CA GLU A 252 -22.80 8.76 -21.27
C GLU A 252 -22.83 7.30 -20.76
N CYS A 253 -21.68 6.81 -20.31
CA CYS A 253 -21.49 5.47 -19.74
C CYS A 253 -22.08 5.40 -18.33
N LEU A 254 -23.22 4.73 -18.15
CA LEU A 254 -23.87 4.61 -16.84
C LEU A 254 -23.31 3.45 -16.03
N HIS A 255 -23.15 2.29 -16.66
CA HIS A 255 -22.63 1.09 -16.00
C HIS A 255 -21.74 0.29 -16.96
N ARG A 256 -20.75 -0.39 -16.37
CA ARG A 256 -19.85 -1.36 -17.00
C ARG A 256 -19.75 -2.52 -16.01
N ASN A 257 -20.03 -3.76 -16.39
CA ASN A 257 -19.77 -4.90 -15.51
C ASN A 257 -19.46 -6.20 -16.26
N GLY A 258 -18.53 -6.97 -15.68
CA GLY A 258 -18.25 -8.36 -16.03
C GLY A 258 -18.91 -9.33 -15.05
N GLY A 259 -18.31 -10.51 -14.91
CA GLY A 259 -18.86 -11.61 -14.12
C GLY A 259 -18.98 -11.34 -12.61
N LEU A 260 -19.98 -11.99 -12.01
CA LEU A 260 -20.29 -11.95 -10.57
C LEU A 260 -19.13 -12.40 -9.68
N SER A 261 -18.30 -13.33 -10.14
CA SER A 261 -16.99 -13.65 -9.55
C SER A 261 -16.00 -14.06 -10.64
N GLU A 262 -14.79 -14.45 -10.26
CA GLU A 262 -13.87 -15.12 -11.21
C GLU A 262 -14.44 -16.45 -11.73
N TYR A 263 -15.29 -17.11 -10.94
CA TYR A 263 -15.84 -18.43 -11.23
C TYR A 263 -17.28 -18.39 -11.76
N VAL A 264 -18.04 -17.34 -11.48
CA VAL A 264 -19.37 -17.08 -12.09
C VAL A 264 -19.25 -15.92 -13.07
N LEU A 265 -19.02 -16.26 -14.34
CA LEU A 265 -18.67 -15.31 -15.40
C LEU A 265 -19.85 -14.47 -15.92
N SER A 266 -21.09 -14.95 -15.76
CA SER A 266 -22.28 -14.26 -16.27
C SER A 266 -22.47 -12.89 -15.60
N PRO A 267 -22.56 -11.78 -16.37
CA PRO A 267 -22.67 -10.44 -15.82
C PRO A 267 -24.09 -10.13 -15.32
N ARG A 268 -24.16 -9.22 -14.34
CA ARG A 268 -25.38 -8.72 -13.72
C ARG A 268 -25.19 -7.25 -13.30
N VAL A 269 -26.21 -6.41 -13.47
CA VAL A 269 -26.12 -4.96 -13.18
C VAL A 269 -27.45 -4.41 -12.64
N SER A 270 -27.38 -3.55 -11.62
CA SER A 270 -28.52 -2.77 -11.13
C SER A 270 -28.54 -1.40 -11.81
N VAL A 271 -29.72 -0.92 -12.24
CA VAL A 271 -29.88 0.38 -12.89
C VAL A 271 -31.23 1.02 -12.53
N ILE A 272 -31.22 2.33 -12.26
CA ILE A 272 -32.42 3.14 -12.05
C ILE A 272 -32.92 3.63 -13.42
N LEU A 273 -34.06 3.08 -13.87
CA LEU A 273 -34.75 3.47 -15.08
C LEU A 273 -35.71 4.63 -14.79
N ARG A 274 -35.46 5.79 -15.41
CA ARG A 274 -36.37 6.94 -15.36
C ARG A 274 -37.50 6.79 -16.38
N LYS A 275 -38.71 7.15 -15.95
CA LYS A 275 -39.93 7.17 -16.77
C LYS A 275 -39.70 7.80 -18.16
N ASP A 276 -40.13 7.08 -19.20
CA ASP A 276 -40.14 7.48 -20.61
C ASP A 276 -38.76 7.86 -21.20
N ILE A 277 -37.65 7.57 -20.49
CA ILE A 277 -36.27 7.75 -20.97
C ILE A 277 -35.72 6.40 -21.48
N PRO A 278 -35.12 6.35 -22.68
CA PRO A 278 -34.46 5.14 -23.18
C PRO A 278 -33.04 4.98 -22.61
N TYR A 279 -32.71 3.74 -22.27
CA TYR A 279 -31.40 3.27 -21.83
C TYR A 279 -30.95 2.19 -22.81
N TYR A 280 -29.65 2.12 -23.10
CA TYR A 280 -29.13 1.23 -24.14
C TYR A 280 -28.13 0.26 -23.54
N LEU A 281 -28.60 -0.98 -23.35
CA LEU A 281 -27.78 -2.11 -22.92
C LEU A 281 -27.05 -2.69 -24.13
N PHE A 282 -25.75 -2.88 -23.99
CA PHE A 282 -24.89 -3.56 -24.95
C PHE A 282 -24.37 -4.86 -24.33
N ILE A 283 -24.60 -5.96 -25.03
CA ILE A 283 -24.21 -7.32 -24.62
C ILE A 283 -23.20 -7.83 -25.63
N HIS A 284 -21.95 -8.02 -25.22
CA HIS A 284 -20.85 -8.16 -26.17
C HIS A 284 -19.77 -9.17 -25.78
N SER A 285 -18.93 -9.56 -26.75
CA SER A 285 -17.75 -10.41 -26.52
C SER A 285 -16.50 -9.56 -26.27
N LYS A 286 -15.52 -10.14 -25.57
CA LYS A 286 -14.25 -9.49 -25.22
C LYS A 286 -13.36 -9.42 -26.46
N TYR A 287 -12.90 -8.24 -26.83
CA TYR A 287 -12.00 -7.96 -27.96
C TYR A 287 -12.44 -8.62 -29.28
N ALA A 288 -13.74 -8.64 -29.60
CA ALA A 288 -14.31 -9.31 -30.77
C ALA A 288 -13.95 -10.81 -30.93
N SER A 289 -13.58 -11.50 -29.85
CA SER A 289 -13.05 -12.88 -29.88
C SER A 289 -13.97 -13.90 -30.56
N LYS A 290 -15.29 -13.69 -30.48
CA LYS A 290 -16.32 -14.51 -31.12
C LYS A 290 -17.58 -13.71 -31.39
N THR A 291 -18.38 -14.16 -32.36
CA THR A 291 -19.74 -13.64 -32.56
C THR A 291 -20.66 -14.09 -31.43
N ILE A 292 -21.66 -13.28 -31.10
CA ILE A 292 -22.58 -13.55 -29.98
C ILE A 292 -23.45 -14.79 -30.31
N PRO A 293 -23.47 -15.83 -29.43
CA PRO A 293 -24.33 -17.00 -29.57
C PRO A 293 -25.80 -16.67 -29.24
N GLU A 294 -26.67 -17.68 -29.24
CA GLU A 294 -27.97 -17.57 -28.57
C GLU A 294 -27.78 -17.35 -27.06
N PHE A 295 -28.52 -16.41 -26.48
CA PHE A 295 -28.51 -16.15 -25.03
C PHE A 295 -29.89 -15.75 -24.51
N THR A 296 -30.06 -15.81 -23.19
CA THR A 296 -31.24 -15.29 -22.48
C THR A 296 -30.77 -14.29 -21.44
N PHE A 297 -31.43 -13.13 -21.36
CA PHE A 297 -31.25 -12.16 -20.28
C PHE A 297 -32.58 -11.93 -19.56
N TYR A 298 -32.51 -11.55 -18.29
CA TYR A 298 -33.66 -11.19 -17.47
C TYR A 298 -33.55 -9.75 -17.00
N ILE A 299 -34.68 -9.05 -16.92
CA ILE A 299 -34.82 -7.79 -16.19
C ILE A 299 -35.85 -8.03 -15.07
N SER A 300 -35.45 -7.86 -13.82
CA SER A 300 -36.33 -8.02 -12.65
C SER A 300 -36.45 -6.70 -11.90
N ASP A 301 -37.68 -6.31 -11.52
CA ASP A 301 -37.91 -5.20 -10.59
C ASP A 301 -37.20 -5.47 -9.25
N MET A 302 -36.65 -4.42 -8.64
CA MET A 302 -35.92 -4.47 -7.36
C MET A 302 -36.31 -3.27 -6.49
N ASN A 303 -36.54 -3.47 -5.19
CA ASN A 303 -36.78 -2.35 -4.28
C ASN A 303 -35.49 -1.59 -3.94
N HIS A 304 -34.37 -2.31 -3.73
CA HIS A 304 -33.07 -1.70 -3.48
C HIS A 304 -31.90 -2.68 -3.72
N ALA A 305 -30.72 -2.16 -4.08
CA ALA A 305 -29.51 -2.98 -4.27
C ALA A 305 -29.19 -3.89 -3.06
N CYS A 306 -29.38 -3.39 -1.84
CA CYS A 306 -29.08 -4.13 -0.61
C CYS A 306 -29.86 -5.44 -0.46
N SER A 307 -31.06 -5.58 -1.05
CA SER A 307 -31.93 -6.73 -0.84
C SER A 307 -31.74 -7.85 -1.85
N THR A 308 -31.00 -7.62 -2.95
CA THR A 308 -30.75 -8.64 -3.98
C THR A 308 -29.29 -8.78 -4.41
N ASN A 309 -28.42 -7.83 -4.10
CA ASN A 309 -27.04 -7.76 -4.61
C ASN A 309 -26.00 -7.58 -3.48
N TYR A 310 -26.15 -8.36 -2.42
CA TYR A 310 -25.27 -8.35 -1.25
C TYR A 310 -24.39 -9.62 -1.16
N ARG A 311 -23.24 -9.52 -0.49
CA ARG A 311 -22.45 -10.69 -0.06
C ARG A 311 -22.91 -11.11 1.34
N SER A 312 -23.34 -12.36 1.54
CA SER A 312 -23.71 -12.83 2.87
C SER A 312 -22.46 -13.14 3.68
N VAL A 313 -22.35 -12.60 4.90
CA VAL A 313 -21.24 -12.88 5.83
C VAL A 313 -21.71 -13.90 6.87
N PRO A 314 -21.20 -15.15 6.87
CA PRO A 314 -21.60 -16.16 7.85
C PRO A 314 -21.13 -15.79 9.25
N MET A 315 -22.06 -15.73 10.22
CA MET A 315 -21.72 -15.38 11.61
C MET A 315 -20.65 -16.30 12.22
N ILE A 316 -20.63 -17.58 11.83
CA ILE A 316 -19.60 -18.54 12.28
C ILE A 316 -18.16 -18.08 11.96
N LEU A 317 -17.93 -17.40 10.83
CA LEU A 317 -16.63 -16.86 10.45
C LEU A 317 -16.31 -15.58 11.22
N ILE A 318 -17.31 -14.73 11.51
CA ILE A 318 -17.14 -13.54 12.35
C ILE A 318 -16.75 -13.91 13.79
N SER A 319 -17.28 -15.03 14.29
CA SER A 319 -17.01 -15.57 15.64
C SER A 319 -15.75 -16.42 15.76
N ASP A 320 -15.06 -16.72 14.66
CA ASP A 320 -13.78 -17.44 14.71
C ASP A 320 -12.64 -16.49 15.15
N ARG A 321 -11.51 -17.05 15.60
CA ARG A 321 -10.35 -16.29 16.07
C ARG A 321 -9.70 -15.42 14.99
N GLU A 322 -9.81 -15.86 13.73
CA GLU A 322 -9.26 -15.14 12.58
C GLU A 322 -10.25 -14.11 12.00
N GLY A 323 -11.54 -14.29 12.26
CA GLY A 323 -12.62 -13.47 11.70
C GLY A 323 -12.91 -13.75 10.22
N TYR A 324 -13.88 -13.02 9.66
CA TYR A 324 -14.12 -12.98 8.22
C TYR A 324 -13.19 -11.97 7.55
N SER A 325 -12.56 -12.36 6.43
CA SER A 325 -11.81 -11.46 5.54
C SER A 325 -12.28 -11.61 4.09
N SER A 326 -12.26 -10.53 3.31
CA SER A 326 -12.56 -10.55 1.89
C SER A 326 -11.80 -9.46 1.12
N ILE A 327 -11.10 -9.85 0.06
CA ILE A 327 -10.48 -8.92 -0.90
C ILE A 327 -11.53 -8.47 -1.92
N LEU A 328 -11.59 -7.15 -2.14
CA LEU A 328 -12.58 -6.47 -2.96
C LEU A 328 -11.89 -5.69 -4.08
N GLU A 329 -12.08 -6.11 -5.33
CA GLU A 329 -11.60 -5.38 -6.52
C GLU A 329 -12.60 -4.27 -6.89
N LEU A 330 -12.16 -3.00 -6.97
CA LEU A 330 -13.05 -1.87 -7.30
C LEU A 330 -13.84 -2.09 -8.62
N GLU A 331 -13.28 -2.86 -9.56
CA GLU A 331 -13.89 -3.19 -10.84
C GLU A 331 -15.25 -3.93 -10.74
N LYS A 332 -15.54 -4.53 -9.58
CA LYS A 332 -16.77 -5.27 -9.26
C LYS A 332 -17.72 -4.47 -8.36
N ALA A 333 -17.39 -3.22 -8.01
CA ALA A 333 -18.23 -2.36 -7.18
C ALA A 333 -19.47 -1.89 -7.95
N MET A 334 -20.61 -1.76 -7.25
CA MET A 334 -21.85 -1.25 -7.82
C MET A 334 -22.09 0.21 -7.43
N ILE A 335 -22.86 0.94 -8.22
CA ILE A 335 -23.38 2.24 -7.80
C ILE A 335 -24.65 2.01 -7.00
N SER A 336 -24.73 2.59 -5.79
CA SER A 336 -25.89 2.53 -4.90
C SER A 336 -26.06 3.87 -4.17
N LYS A 337 -27.27 4.11 -3.68
CA LYS A 337 -27.54 5.03 -2.56
C LYS A 337 -27.70 4.19 -1.29
N ASN A 338 -27.73 4.82 -0.11
CA ASN A 338 -28.13 4.15 1.13
C ASN A 338 -28.88 5.13 2.08
N LEU A 339 -29.17 4.73 3.32
CA LEU A 339 -29.91 5.57 4.27
C LEU A 339 -29.02 6.45 5.16
N CYS A 340 -27.78 6.02 5.43
CA CYS A 340 -26.74 6.83 6.06
C CYS A 340 -26.24 7.91 5.09
N ASN A 341 -25.86 7.50 3.87
CA ASN A 341 -25.49 8.40 2.77
C ASN A 341 -26.53 8.35 1.63
N GLN A 342 -27.17 9.50 1.37
CA GLN A 342 -28.20 9.65 0.33
C GLN A 342 -27.61 9.98 -1.06
N ASP A 343 -26.33 10.32 -1.13
CA ASP A 343 -25.63 10.49 -2.41
C ASP A 343 -25.40 9.12 -3.08
N THR A 344 -25.34 9.08 -4.42
CA THR A 344 -25.06 7.83 -5.16
C THR A 344 -23.57 7.57 -5.28
N THR A 345 -23.05 6.67 -4.45
CA THR A 345 -21.63 6.30 -4.34
C THR A 345 -21.34 4.94 -4.98
N LYS A 346 -20.05 4.62 -5.20
CA LYS A 346 -19.59 3.29 -5.61
C LYS A 346 -19.33 2.46 -4.35
N GLY A 347 -19.70 1.18 -4.33
CA GLY A 347 -19.48 0.34 -3.15
C GLY A 347 -19.94 -1.10 -3.24
N PHE A 348 -19.91 -1.77 -2.08
CA PHE A 348 -20.26 -3.18 -1.89
C PHE A 348 -21.27 -3.37 -0.76
N TRP A 349 -22.37 -4.08 -1.02
CA TRP A 349 -23.32 -4.50 0.01
C TRP A 349 -22.93 -5.84 0.63
N PHE A 350 -23.08 -5.95 1.94
CA PHE A 350 -22.91 -7.15 2.74
C PHE A 350 -24.13 -7.33 3.66
N LYS A 351 -24.51 -8.59 3.93
CA LYS A 351 -25.56 -8.93 4.91
C LYS A 351 -24.92 -9.65 6.09
N ILE A 352 -25.18 -9.15 7.30
CA ILE A 352 -24.80 -9.74 8.58
C ILE A 352 -26.09 -10.07 9.35
N ILE A 353 -26.18 -11.25 9.93
CA ILE A 353 -27.31 -11.65 10.80
C ILE A 353 -26.98 -11.21 12.23
N GLY A 354 -27.95 -10.65 12.96
CA GLY A 354 -27.79 -10.26 14.36
C GLY A 354 -27.46 -11.42 15.32
N SER A 355 -26.74 -11.14 16.41
CA SER A 355 -26.23 -12.20 17.30
C SER A 355 -26.02 -11.82 18.78
N ASP A 356 -26.41 -10.61 19.21
CA ASP A 356 -26.12 -10.02 20.54
C ASP A 356 -24.61 -9.80 20.82
N LEU A 357 -23.77 -9.74 19.78
CA LEU A 357 -22.31 -9.59 19.87
C LEU A 357 -21.83 -8.18 19.50
N THR A 358 -20.62 -7.82 19.96
CA THR A 358 -19.89 -6.65 19.46
C THR A 358 -18.95 -7.08 18.32
N ILE A 359 -19.09 -6.44 17.16
CA ILE A 359 -18.27 -6.69 15.98
C ILE A 359 -17.35 -5.50 15.67
N ASP A 360 -16.18 -5.81 15.13
CA ASP A 360 -15.16 -4.88 14.64
C ASP A 360 -15.04 -5.06 13.11
N ILE A 361 -15.59 -4.09 12.38
CA ILE A 361 -15.58 -4.01 10.90
C ILE A 361 -14.43 -3.08 10.52
N SER A 362 -13.42 -3.58 9.82
CA SER A 362 -12.16 -2.90 9.57
C SER A 362 -11.74 -2.99 8.10
N THR A 363 -11.26 -1.88 7.54
CA THR A 363 -10.58 -1.86 6.23
C THR A 363 -9.07 -1.64 6.35
N CYS A 364 -8.52 -1.68 7.57
CA CYS A 364 -7.20 -1.16 7.93
C CYS A 364 -6.00 -1.85 7.29
N GLU A 365 -6.21 -3.03 6.69
CA GLU A 365 -5.19 -3.82 5.99
C GLU A 365 -5.17 -3.56 4.47
N SER A 366 -5.86 -2.51 4.02
CA SER A 366 -5.90 -2.06 2.62
C SER A 366 -4.74 -1.10 2.29
N GLY A 367 -4.56 -0.81 1.00
CA GLY A 367 -3.80 0.37 0.56
C GLY A 367 -4.45 1.68 1.01
N ALA A 368 -3.74 2.80 0.85
CA ALA A 368 -4.26 4.12 1.22
C ALA A 368 -5.34 4.57 0.22
N PHE A 369 -6.62 4.36 0.57
CA PHE A 369 -7.79 4.69 -0.24
C PHE A 369 -8.86 5.38 0.60
N ASP A 370 -9.64 6.27 -0.01
CA ASP A 370 -10.82 6.88 0.63
C ASP A 370 -12.01 5.89 0.65
N VAL A 371 -12.33 5.35 1.83
CA VAL A 371 -13.44 4.38 2.03
C VAL A 371 -14.34 4.77 3.21
N ALA A 372 -15.62 4.41 3.13
CA ALA A 372 -16.58 4.59 4.23
C ALA A 372 -17.35 3.29 4.53
N ILE A 373 -17.67 3.09 5.80
CA ILE A 373 -18.43 1.96 6.34
C ILE A 373 -19.76 2.51 6.85
N ASP A 374 -20.84 2.19 6.15
CA ASP A 374 -22.23 2.47 6.55
C ASP A 374 -22.92 1.18 6.99
N LEU A 375 -23.43 1.15 8.23
CA LEU A 375 -24.12 0.00 8.79
C LEU A 375 -25.58 0.36 9.07
N ILE A 376 -26.49 -0.39 8.45
CA ILE A 376 -27.94 -0.13 8.43
C ILE A 376 -28.68 -1.31 9.08
N GLU A 377 -29.54 -1.02 10.05
CA GLU A 377 -30.37 -2.04 10.71
C GLU A 377 -31.76 -2.16 10.05
N VAL A 378 -32.24 -3.40 9.94
CA VAL A 378 -33.55 -3.76 9.37
C VAL A 378 -34.22 -4.81 10.24
N LYS A 379 -35.49 -4.58 10.60
CA LYS A 379 -36.37 -5.58 11.22
C LYS A 379 -37.25 -6.24 10.15
N LEU A 380 -37.25 -7.58 10.07
CA LEU A 380 -38.02 -8.31 9.05
C LEU A 380 -39.53 -8.08 9.17
N SER A 381 -40.04 -8.01 10.40
CA SER A 381 -41.47 -7.79 10.68
C SER A 381 -41.99 -6.41 10.22
N ASP A 382 -41.15 -5.38 10.17
CA ASP A 382 -41.53 -4.06 9.63
C ASP A 382 -41.77 -4.12 8.10
N TYR A 383 -41.10 -5.04 7.39
CA TYR A 383 -41.34 -5.35 5.97
C TYR A 383 -42.37 -6.48 5.76
N LYS A 384 -43.00 -6.98 6.84
CA LYS A 384 -43.94 -8.11 6.86
C LYS A 384 -43.33 -9.45 6.40
N LEU A 385 -42.03 -9.61 6.59
CA LEU A 385 -41.32 -10.87 6.35
C LEU A 385 -41.28 -11.72 7.62
N GLU A 386 -41.31 -13.05 7.46
CA GLU A 386 -41.04 -14.01 8.54
C GLU A 386 -39.53 -14.07 8.84
N ASP A 387 -39.14 -14.43 10.07
CA ASP A 387 -37.74 -14.40 10.53
C ASP A 387 -36.80 -15.34 9.74
N ASN A 388 -37.36 -16.28 8.97
CA ASN A 388 -36.67 -17.25 8.13
C ASN A 388 -36.70 -16.88 6.61
N ALA A 389 -37.19 -15.69 6.25
CA ALA A 389 -37.43 -15.31 4.86
C ALA A 389 -36.16 -15.39 3.99
N THR A 390 -36.24 -16.22 2.95
CA THR A 390 -35.18 -16.39 1.93
C THR A 390 -35.27 -15.35 0.83
N ASP A 391 -36.48 -14.88 0.50
CA ASP A 391 -36.70 -13.72 -0.36
C ASP A 391 -36.71 -12.43 0.49
N LEU A 392 -35.69 -11.60 0.28
CA LEU A 392 -35.54 -10.31 0.94
C LEU A 392 -35.93 -9.12 0.04
N SER A 393 -36.38 -9.37 -1.19
CA SER A 393 -36.65 -8.34 -2.20
C SER A 393 -37.60 -7.20 -1.78
N PRO A 394 -38.50 -7.34 -0.79
CA PRO A 394 -39.27 -6.21 -0.27
C PRO A 394 -38.44 -5.13 0.45
N ILE A 395 -37.22 -5.44 0.92
CA ILE A 395 -36.39 -4.53 1.72
C ILE A 395 -35.81 -3.40 0.86
N ASP A 396 -35.90 -2.18 1.37
CA ASP A 396 -35.21 -0.97 0.89
C ASP A 396 -34.32 -0.41 2.00
N CYS A 397 -33.02 -0.24 1.73
CA CYS A 397 -32.03 0.29 2.67
C CYS A 397 -31.67 1.77 2.40
N SER A 398 -32.48 2.49 1.64
CA SER A 398 -32.39 3.93 1.41
C SER A 398 -33.54 4.74 2.02
N THR A 399 -34.60 4.07 2.49
CA THR A 399 -35.75 4.69 3.17
C THR A 399 -36.18 3.90 4.41
N ALA A 400 -36.94 4.53 5.30
CA ALA A 400 -37.61 3.85 6.41
C ALA A 400 -38.57 2.74 5.91
N PRO A 401 -38.75 1.62 6.64
CA PRO A 401 -38.43 1.42 8.05
C PRO A 401 -37.00 0.96 8.40
N ALA A 402 -36.09 0.78 7.42
CA ALA A 402 -34.66 0.67 7.72
C ALA A 402 -34.14 1.91 8.50
N LYS A 403 -33.03 1.77 9.22
CA LYS A 403 -32.36 2.90 9.90
C LYS A 403 -30.84 2.82 9.72
N CYS A 404 -30.20 3.97 9.54
CA CYS A 404 -28.75 4.06 9.72
C CYS A 404 -28.40 3.83 11.20
N LEU A 405 -27.56 2.85 11.50
CA LEU A 405 -27.06 2.57 12.84
C LEU A 405 -25.72 3.29 13.09
N ALA A 406 -24.79 3.24 12.13
CA ALA A 406 -23.49 3.92 12.24
C ALA A 406 -22.82 4.16 10.87
N THR A 407 -22.05 5.25 10.79
CA THR A 407 -21.19 5.61 9.65
C THR A 407 -19.75 5.84 10.15
N ARG A 408 -18.74 5.35 9.42
CA ARG A 408 -17.31 5.65 9.69
C ARG A 408 -16.53 5.86 8.38
N THR A 409 -15.75 6.94 8.33
CA THR A 409 -14.80 7.28 7.26
C THR A 409 -13.33 7.25 7.74
N SER A 410 -13.10 6.73 8.94
CA SER A 410 -11.80 6.65 9.60
C SER A 410 -11.85 5.62 10.74
N GLY A 411 -10.72 5.38 11.41
CA GLY A 411 -10.65 4.55 12.62
C GLY A 411 -9.45 3.60 12.69
N CYS A 412 -8.63 3.53 11.63
CA CYS A 412 -7.47 2.64 11.53
C CYS A 412 -6.18 3.14 12.19
N GLY A 413 -6.20 4.32 12.83
CA GLY A 413 -5.04 4.94 13.48
C GLY A 413 -4.20 5.81 12.53
N GLY A 414 -3.58 6.86 13.10
CA GLY A 414 -2.92 7.92 12.33
C GLY A 414 -3.87 8.67 11.38
N ASP A 415 -3.29 9.42 10.44
CA ASP A 415 -3.97 10.18 9.38
C ASP A 415 -4.61 9.25 8.30
N SER A 416 -4.96 8.01 8.66
CA SER A 416 -5.46 6.98 7.76
C SER A 416 -6.92 7.22 7.40
N ARG A 417 -7.19 7.30 6.09
CA ARG A 417 -8.53 7.42 5.49
C ARG A 417 -9.28 6.09 5.40
N LEU A 418 -8.71 5.03 5.96
CA LEU A 418 -9.35 3.72 6.09
C LEU A 418 -10.30 3.71 7.28
N ALA A 419 -11.50 3.20 7.04
CA ALA A 419 -12.58 3.14 8.00
C ALA A 419 -12.48 1.91 8.93
N ARG A 420 -12.81 2.13 10.21
CA ARG A 420 -13.05 1.07 11.20
C ARG A 420 -14.28 1.41 12.03
N LEU A 421 -15.19 0.46 12.16
CA LEU A 421 -16.43 0.56 12.93
C LEU A 421 -16.53 -0.59 13.92
N ILE A 422 -16.50 -0.27 15.20
CA ILE A 422 -16.89 -1.19 16.28
C ILE A 422 -18.36 -0.90 16.60
N GLN A 423 -19.21 -1.92 16.58
CA GLN A 423 -20.65 -1.79 16.83
C GLN A 423 -21.21 -3.05 17.48
N LYS A 424 -22.15 -2.88 18.42
CA LYS A 424 -22.93 -3.98 18.99
C LYS A 424 -24.16 -4.26 18.13
N ILE A 425 -24.37 -5.53 17.79
CA ILE A 425 -25.48 -6.01 16.95
C ILE A 425 -26.38 -6.95 17.76
N ASP A 426 -27.68 -6.68 17.82
CA ASP A 426 -28.66 -7.51 18.53
C ASP A 426 -29.29 -8.56 17.61
N LYS A 427 -29.83 -9.64 18.17
CA LYS A 427 -30.44 -10.75 17.39
C LYS A 427 -31.81 -10.48 16.77
N GLU A 428 -32.46 -9.35 17.04
CA GLU A 428 -33.79 -9.05 16.48
C GLU A 428 -33.74 -8.33 15.12
N HIS A 429 -32.54 -7.99 14.64
CA HIS A 429 -32.33 -7.25 13.39
C HIS A 429 -31.37 -7.98 12.44
N ILE A 430 -31.53 -7.70 11.15
CA ILE A 430 -30.55 -7.99 10.10
C ILE A 430 -29.82 -6.68 9.79
N TYR A 431 -28.51 -6.77 9.62
CA TYR A 431 -27.67 -5.62 9.34
C TYR A 431 -27.16 -5.68 7.90
N PHE A 432 -27.39 -4.61 7.17
CA PHE A 432 -26.82 -4.40 5.85
C PHE A 432 -25.66 -3.42 5.98
N LEU A 433 -24.44 -3.93 5.73
CA LEU A 433 -23.23 -3.13 5.64
C LEU A 433 -23.07 -2.69 4.19
N PHE A 434 -22.92 -1.39 3.95
CA PHE A 434 -22.45 -0.85 2.69
C PHE A 434 -21.05 -0.27 2.87
N LEU A 435 -20.11 -0.75 2.07
CA LEU A 435 -18.75 -0.23 2.01
C LEU A 435 -18.65 0.72 0.81
N GLU A 436 -18.64 2.03 1.08
CA GLU A 436 -18.47 3.07 0.05
C GLU A 436 -16.99 3.26 -0.30
N ILE A 437 -16.73 3.65 -1.55
CA ILE A 437 -15.39 3.88 -2.09
C ILE A 437 -15.41 5.15 -2.94
N ASN A 438 -14.53 6.11 -2.59
CA ASN A 438 -14.57 7.47 -3.13
C ASN A 438 -13.48 7.76 -4.19
N GLU A 439 -12.89 6.71 -4.77
CA GLU A 439 -11.84 6.80 -5.80
C GLU A 439 -12.24 6.17 -7.15
N GLU A 440 -11.46 6.46 -8.19
CA GLU A 440 -11.71 6.01 -9.57
C GLU A 440 -10.68 5.00 -10.11
N TYR A 441 -9.59 4.75 -9.39
CA TYR A 441 -8.45 3.95 -9.87
C TYR A 441 -8.53 2.49 -9.43
N ALA A 442 -7.91 1.60 -10.21
CA ALA A 442 -7.91 0.15 -9.94
C ALA A 442 -7.22 -0.17 -8.59
N ALA A 443 -8.03 -0.52 -7.60
CA ALA A 443 -7.62 -0.75 -6.21
C ALA A 443 -8.20 -2.07 -5.67
N THR A 444 -7.49 -2.66 -4.71
CA THR A 444 -7.94 -3.80 -3.90
C THR A 444 -8.09 -3.40 -2.45
N ILE A 445 -9.29 -3.59 -1.89
CA ILE A 445 -9.61 -3.28 -0.49
C ILE A 445 -9.74 -4.61 0.27
N ASN A 446 -9.10 -4.71 1.44
CA ASN A 446 -9.24 -5.85 2.35
C ASN A 446 -10.25 -5.46 3.45
N LEU A 447 -11.41 -6.11 3.45
CA LEU A 447 -12.44 -5.95 4.47
C LEU A 447 -12.36 -7.09 5.48
N THR A 448 -12.13 -6.76 6.74
CA THR A 448 -12.13 -7.69 7.88
C THR A 448 -13.33 -7.44 8.80
N ILE A 449 -13.96 -8.51 9.29
CA ILE A 449 -15.11 -8.47 10.22
C ILE A 449 -14.95 -9.57 11.27
N LYS A 450 -14.73 -9.19 12.53
CA LYS A 450 -14.47 -10.11 13.65
C LYS A 450 -15.26 -9.72 14.89
N THR A 451 -15.52 -10.66 15.81
CA THR A 451 -15.99 -10.30 17.15
C THR A 451 -14.90 -9.58 17.95
N THR A 452 -15.29 -8.67 18.83
CA THR A 452 -14.41 -8.08 19.86
C THR A 452 -15.14 -7.96 21.20
N CYS A 453 -14.43 -7.64 22.29
CA CYS A 453 -14.99 -7.60 23.66
C CYS A 453 -15.73 -8.91 24.02
N HIS A 454 -15.02 -10.04 23.96
CA HIS A 454 -15.59 -11.36 24.25
C HIS A 454 -16.22 -11.41 25.66
N LYS A 455 -17.36 -12.08 25.82
CA LYS A 455 -18.17 -12.09 27.07
C LYS A 455 -18.64 -10.69 27.54
N ASP A 456 -18.69 -9.70 26.65
CA ASP A 456 -19.11 -8.31 26.95
C ASP A 456 -18.26 -7.64 28.06
N CYS A 457 -16.99 -8.08 28.20
CA CYS A 457 -16.03 -7.67 29.24
C CYS A 457 -16.33 -8.14 30.68
N GLY A 458 -17.44 -8.84 30.92
CA GLY A 458 -17.88 -9.29 32.25
C GLY A 458 -18.47 -8.18 33.13
N GLU A 459 -18.89 -8.51 34.35
CA GLU A 459 -19.63 -7.58 35.22
C GLU A 459 -18.83 -6.36 35.72
N HIS A 460 -17.51 -6.37 35.51
CA HIS A 460 -16.56 -5.34 35.99
C HIS A 460 -15.75 -4.69 34.85
N GLY A 461 -16.21 -4.81 33.61
CA GLY A 461 -15.59 -4.20 32.42
C GLY A 461 -16.58 -3.51 31.51
N ILE A 462 -16.09 -2.60 30.66
CA ILE A 462 -16.87 -1.91 29.63
C ILE A 462 -16.17 -2.09 28.28
N CYS A 463 -16.92 -2.48 27.25
CA CYS A 463 -16.40 -2.55 25.89
C CYS A 463 -16.17 -1.15 25.30
N SER A 464 -14.92 -0.83 25.00
CA SER A 464 -14.51 0.46 24.44
C SER A 464 -14.78 0.53 22.93
N ILE A 465 -15.79 1.32 22.54
CA ILE A 465 -16.23 1.49 21.15
C ILE A 465 -15.15 2.18 20.27
N SER A 466 -14.15 2.82 20.88
CA SER A 466 -13.04 3.49 20.18
C SER A 466 -11.82 2.57 19.95
N THR A 467 -11.49 1.70 20.89
CA THR A 467 -10.31 0.82 20.79
C THR A 467 -10.67 -0.61 20.33
N GLY A 468 -11.84 -1.08 20.72
CA GLY A 468 -12.29 -2.48 20.62
C GLY A 468 -11.84 -3.34 21.81
N GLN A 469 -11.26 -2.75 22.86
CA GLN A 469 -10.75 -3.43 24.04
C GLN A 469 -11.69 -3.29 25.23
N CYS A 470 -11.51 -4.14 26.24
CA CYS A 470 -12.23 -4.04 27.50
C CYS A 470 -11.52 -3.09 28.47
N GLU A 471 -12.21 -2.05 28.90
CA GLU A 471 -11.76 -1.12 29.95
C GLU A 471 -12.30 -1.62 31.29
N CYS A 472 -11.42 -2.05 32.19
CA CYS A 472 -11.79 -2.60 33.50
C CYS A 472 -11.95 -1.50 34.56
N VAL A 473 -12.82 -1.74 35.56
CA VAL A 473 -12.99 -0.86 36.72
C VAL A 473 -11.74 -0.91 37.62
N ASP A 474 -11.41 0.21 38.27
CA ASP A 474 -10.27 0.33 39.19
C ASP A 474 -10.18 -0.86 40.18
N GLY A 475 -9.07 -1.59 40.14
CA GLY A 475 -8.82 -2.80 40.94
C GLY A 475 -8.93 -4.12 40.17
N TYR A 476 -9.54 -4.12 38.99
CA TYR A 476 -9.68 -5.27 38.10
C TYR A 476 -8.72 -5.17 36.90
N VAL A 477 -8.24 -6.31 36.42
CA VAL A 477 -7.35 -6.46 35.26
C VAL A 477 -7.98 -7.34 34.19
N LEU A 478 -7.53 -7.21 32.93
CA LEU A 478 -8.12 -7.89 31.78
C LEU A 478 -7.48 -9.27 31.53
N VAL A 479 -8.23 -10.35 31.76
CA VAL A 479 -7.79 -11.75 31.59
C VAL A 479 -8.82 -12.54 30.78
N ASP A 480 -8.39 -13.26 29.74
CA ASP A 480 -9.25 -14.03 28.80
C ASP A 480 -10.51 -13.27 28.30
N GLY A 481 -10.35 -11.97 28.07
CA GLY A 481 -11.40 -11.06 27.58
C GLY A 481 -12.39 -10.55 28.64
N GLY A 482 -12.27 -10.96 29.91
CA GLY A 482 -13.08 -10.45 31.01
C GLY A 482 -12.24 -9.70 32.06
N CYS A 483 -12.88 -8.82 32.83
CA CYS A 483 -12.22 -8.12 33.93
C CYS A 483 -12.30 -8.91 35.25
N THR A 484 -11.14 -9.28 35.80
CA THR A 484 -10.97 -10.12 37.00
C THR A 484 -10.12 -9.42 38.07
N LEU A 485 -10.19 -9.87 39.33
CA LEU A 485 -9.23 -9.41 40.36
C LEU A 485 -7.85 -10.03 40.09
N CYS A 486 -7.83 -11.36 39.91
CA CYS A 486 -6.69 -12.17 39.48
C CYS A 486 -5.74 -11.49 38.50
N GLY A 487 -4.48 -11.30 38.91
CA GLY A 487 -3.44 -10.57 38.19
C GLY A 487 -3.28 -9.11 38.63
N ASN A 488 -3.93 -8.67 39.72
CA ASN A 488 -3.78 -7.30 40.25
C ASN A 488 -2.57 -7.14 41.20
N GLY A 489 -1.84 -8.21 41.49
CA GLY A 489 -0.64 -8.21 42.34
C GLY A 489 -0.93 -8.43 43.84
N LYS A 490 -2.13 -8.91 44.17
CA LYS A 490 -2.57 -9.32 45.51
C LYS A 490 -3.39 -10.59 45.40
N ILE A 491 -3.44 -11.36 46.48
CA ILE A 491 -4.35 -12.51 46.60
C ILE A 491 -5.64 -12.00 47.27
N ASP A 492 -6.72 -11.90 46.50
CA ASP A 492 -8.02 -11.41 46.97
C ASP A 492 -8.95 -12.54 47.49
N GLU A 493 -10.10 -12.19 48.09
CA GLU A 493 -10.98 -13.14 48.77
C GLU A 493 -11.66 -14.11 47.77
N GLY A 494 -11.10 -15.32 47.67
CA GLY A 494 -11.54 -16.39 46.76
C GLY A 494 -10.44 -16.94 45.86
N GLU A 495 -9.24 -16.35 45.89
CA GLU A 495 -8.08 -16.75 45.10
C GLU A 495 -7.14 -17.64 45.93
N GLU A 496 -6.44 -18.57 45.26
CA GLU A 496 -5.43 -19.44 45.87
C GLU A 496 -4.00 -18.90 45.66
N CYS A 497 -3.80 -18.07 44.64
CA CYS A 497 -2.54 -17.43 44.27
C CYS A 497 -2.78 -16.24 43.33
N ASP A 498 -1.82 -15.32 43.20
CA ASP A 498 -1.84 -14.27 42.16
C ASP A 498 -0.51 -14.31 41.38
N PRO A 499 -0.54 -14.29 40.03
CA PRO A 499 0.65 -14.43 39.18
C PRO A 499 1.42 -13.12 38.96
N SER A 500 1.10 -12.04 39.67
CA SER A 500 1.63 -10.68 39.46
C SER A 500 2.09 -9.99 40.76
N VAL A 501 2.20 -10.73 41.87
CA VAL A 501 2.65 -10.23 43.17
C VAL A 501 4.06 -9.63 43.08
N GLU A 502 4.23 -8.38 43.52
CA GLU A 502 5.48 -7.62 43.34
C GLU A 502 6.65 -8.24 44.15
N GLY A 503 7.48 -9.05 43.47
CA GLY A 503 8.72 -9.58 44.01
C GLY A 503 9.03 -11.05 43.70
N TYR A 504 8.06 -11.84 43.19
CA TYR A 504 8.31 -13.23 42.78
C TYR A 504 7.41 -13.68 41.61
N ASP A 505 7.62 -14.91 41.13
CA ASP A 505 6.88 -15.56 40.04
C ASP A 505 6.45 -16.96 40.52
N ASP A 506 5.13 -17.24 40.56
CA ASP A 506 4.60 -18.54 40.98
C ASP A 506 4.33 -19.43 39.75
N SER A 507 5.30 -20.29 39.45
CA SER A 507 5.22 -21.26 38.35
C SER A 507 4.07 -22.29 38.46
N GLN A 508 3.49 -22.46 39.65
CA GLN A 508 2.40 -23.40 39.94
C GLN A 508 1.03 -22.72 40.07
N CYS A 509 0.98 -21.39 40.09
CA CYS A 509 -0.24 -20.63 39.87
C CYS A 509 -0.77 -20.82 38.43
N THR A 510 -2.05 -20.53 38.22
CA THR A 510 -2.70 -20.52 36.91
C THR A 510 -3.21 -19.12 36.58
N ILE A 511 -3.49 -18.86 35.30
CA ILE A 511 -4.10 -17.61 34.82
C ILE A 511 -5.55 -17.38 35.31
N ALA A 512 -6.06 -18.25 36.19
CA ALA A 512 -7.35 -18.13 36.85
C ALA A 512 -7.21 -18.05 38.39
N CYS A 513 -5.99 -17.79 38.89
CA CYS A 513 -5.68 -17.62 40.31
C CYS A 513 -6.06 -18.80 41.23
N ALA A 514 -6.07 -19.99 40.62
CA ALA A 514 -6.11 -21.28 41.30
C ALA A 514 -4.75 -21.98 41.19
N CYS A 515 -4.39 -22.79 42.18
CA CYS A 515 -3.21 -23.63 42.15
C CYS A 515 -3.35 -24.79 41.17
N ARG A 516 -2.23 -25.21 40.56
CA ARG A 516 -2.21 -26.39 39.68
C ARG A 516 -2.55 -27.65 40.47
N TYR A 517 -3.32 -28.53 39.84
CA TYR A 517 -3.76 -29.80 40.41
C TYR A 517 -2.60 -30.60 41.02
N GLY A 518 -2.64 -30.79 42.34
CA GLY A 518 -1.57 -31.43 43.14
C GLY A 518 -0.83 -30.46 44.07
N THR A 519 -1.03 -29.14 43.93
CA THR A 519 -0.54 -28.09 44.84
C THR A 519 -1.70 -27.39 45.54
N GLN A 520 -1.41 -26.68 46.63
CA GLN A 520 -2.35 -25.88 47.41
C GLN A 520 -1.66 -24.59 47.92
N PRO A 521 -2.38 -23.54 48.33
CA PRO A 521 -1.78 -22.37 48.98
C PRO A 521 -1.07 -22.75 50.29
N MET A 522 0.22 -22.45 50.36
CA MET A 522 1.12 -22.70 51.50
C MET A 522 1.93 -21.44 51.82
N GLU A 523 2.06 -21.08 53.10
CA GLU A 523 2.90 -19.96 53.54
C GLU A 523 4.36 -20.40 53.66
N ILE A 524 5.22 -19.95 52.75
CA ILE A 524 6.65 -20.28 52.67
C ILE A 524 7.45 -18.97 52.76
N ASP A 525 8.37 -18.88 53.72
CA ASP A 525 9.17 -17.68 54.02
C ASP A 525 8.36 -16.37 54.19
N GLY A 526 7.08 -16.48 54.58
CA GLY A 526 6.15 -15.35 54.77
C GLY A 526 5.42 -14.90 53.51
N VAL A 527 5.42 -15.71 52.44
CA VAL A 527 4.66 -15.49 51.20
C VAL A 527 3.77 -16.71 50.94
N VAL A 528 2.52 -16.49 50.54
CA VAL A 528 1.62 -17.59 50.12
C VAL A 528 1.95 -17.98 48.68
N LYS A 529 2.24 -19.27 48.45
CA LYS A 529 2.60 -19.88 47.17
C LYS A 529 1.82 -21.18 46.92
N CYS A 530 1.67 -21.58 45.66
CA CYS A 530 1.15 -22.90 45.29
C CYS A 530 2.21 -23.99 45.44
N ALA A 531 2.18 -24.74 46.54
CA ALA A 531 3.18 -25.79 46.84
C ALA A 531 2.55 -27.14 47.24
N VAL A 532 3.38 -28.16 47.41
CA VAL A 532 2.98 -29.46 47.95
C VAL A 532 2.50 -29.29 49.41
N PRO A 533 1.41 -29.94 49.88
CA PRO A 533 0.81 -29.71 51.20
C PRO A 533 1.71 -29.90 52.45
N THR A 534 2.87 -30.53 52.29
CA THR A 534 3.86 -30.83 53.35
C THR A 534 5.06 -29.87 53.36
N CYS A 535 5.17 -29.00 52.35
CA CYS A 535 6.38 -28.23 52.07
C CYS A 535 6.79 -27.28 53.20
N GLY A 536 8.08 -27.27 53.56
CA GLY A 536 8.66 -26.43 54.61
C GLY A 536 8.72 -27.06 56.01
N ASN A 537 8.51 -28.38 56.14
CA ASN A 537 8.34 -29.04 57.45
C ASN A 537 9.64 -29.50 58.14
N GLY A 538 10.78 -29.53 57.43
CA GLY A 538 12.08 -30.01 57.89
C GLY A 538 12.39 -31.46 57.49
N GLN A 539 11.56 -32.09 56.66
CA GLN A 539 11.69 -33.46 56.16
C GLN A 539 11.16 -33.52 54.72
N VAL A 540 11.91 -34.18 53.82
CA VAL A 540 11.45 -34.42 52.44
C VAL A 540 10.52 -35.63 52.42
N ASP A 541 9.22 -35.38 52.27
CA ASP A 541 8.16 -36.42 52.25
C ASP A 541 8.03 -37.10 50.87
N ASP A 542 7.23 -38.19 50.79
CA ASP A 542 7.07 -39.04 49.57
C ASP A 542 6.61 -38.29 48.29
N TYR A 543 6.10 -37.06 48.43
CA TYR A 543 5.60 -36.21 47.35
C TYR A 543 6.52 -35.02 47.02
N GLU A 544 7.68 -34.94 47.66
CA GLU A 544 8.62 -33.83 47.54
C GLU A 544 9.94 -34.28 46.88
N GLU A 545 10.70 -33.31 46.39
CA GLU A 545 12.05 -33.56 45.85
C GLU A 545 13.15 -32.92 46.71
N CYS A 546 12.78 -31.95 47.52
CA CYS A 546 13.61 -31.11 48.36
C CYS A 546 12.73 -30.33 49.36
N ASP A 547 13.33 -29.80 50.41
CA ASP A 547 12.63 -29.09 51.49
C ASP A 547 13.49 -27.90 51.97
N GLY A 548 13.71 -26.94 51.08
CA GLY A 548 14.47 -25.71 51.32
C GLY A 548 15.99 -25.84 51.09
N GLY A 549 16.52 -25.09 50.12
CA GLY A 549 17.96 -25.01 49.87
C GLY A 549 18.31 -24.63 48.44
N TYR A 550 19.58 -24.80 48.07
CA TYR A 550 20.02 -24.53 46.70
C TYR A 550 19.25 -25.40 45.69
N GLY A 551 18.68 -24.77 44.67
CA GLY A 551 17.93 -25.45 43.61
C GLY A 551 16.53 -25.94 43.97
N CYS A 552 16.04 -25.67 45.18
CA CYS A 552 14.71 -26.04 45.63
C CYS A 552 13.75 -24.86 45.55
N ASP A 553 12.56 -25.05 44.96
CA ASP A 553 11.46 -24.07 44.98
C ASP A 553 10.12 -24.82 44.88
N HIS A 554 9.08 -24.35 45.58
CA HIS A 554 7.79 -25.07 45.71
C HIS A 554 7.92 -26.55 46.18
N CYS A 555 9.03 -26.89 46.88
CA CYS A 555 9.47 -28.25 47.25
C CYS A 555 9.71 -29.25 46.09
N VAL A 556 9.96 -28.72 44.88
CA VAL A 556 10.45 -29.47 43.72
C VAL A 556 11.80 -28.93 43.24
N CYS A 557 12.59 -29.76 42.56
CA CYS A 557 13.91 -29.35 42.06
C CYS A 557 13.78 -28.55 40.76
N VAL A 558 14.31 -27.32 40.75
CA VAL A 558 14.14 -26.39 39.61
C VAL A 558 14.96 -26.83 38.38
N ASN A 559 14.56 -26.35 37.20
CA ASN A 559 15.23 -26.62 35.92
C ASN A 559 16.75 -26.40 36.01
N GLY A 560 17.52 -27.44 35.69
CA GLY A 560 18.98 -27.47 35.85
C GLY A 560 19.47 -28.17 37.13
N THR A 561 18.56 -28.65 37.98
CA THR A 561 18.86 -29.46 39.18
C THR A 561 18.08 -30.78 39.20
N LYS A 562 18.37 -31.64 40.17
CA LYS A 562 17.77 -32.98 40.39
C LYS A 562 17.70 -33.26 41.90
N LYS A 563 16.86 -34.22 42.32
CA LYS A 563 16.89 -34.71 43.70
C LYS A 563 18.05 -35.66 44.00
N TYR A 564 18.48 -35.68 45.26
CA TYR A 564 19.46 -36.64 45.77
C TYR A 564 18.85 -38.04 45.94
N ALA A 565 19.69 -39.08 45.93
CA ALA A 565 19.27 -40.47 46.16
C ALA A 565 18.97 -40.78 47.65
N LYS A 566 19.23 -39.82 48.54
CA LYS A 566 18.81 -39.77 49.95
C LYS A 566 18.25 -38.39 50.21
N ALA A 567 17.22 -38.28 51.04
CA ALA A 567 16.65 -36.98 51.43
C ALA A 567 17.75 -36.02 51.94
N ARG A 568 17.85 -34.87 51.28
CA ARG A 568 18.63 -33.68 51.66
C ARG A 568 17.73 -32.47 51.36
N ALA A 569 17.88 -31.38 52.12
CA ALA A 569 16.99 -30.22 52.01
C ALA A 569 17.09 -29.48 50.65
N GLY A 570 18.29 -29.41 50.05
CA GLY A 570 18.53 -28.82 48.72
C GLY A 570 18.78 -29.85 47.60
N CYS A 571 18.70 -29.40 46.35
CA CYS A 571 18.87 -30.21 45.14
C CYS A 571 20.32 -30.25 44.64
N ILE A 572 20.68 -31.30 43.90
CA ILE A 572 21.99 -31.43 43.23
C ILE A 572 21.93 -30.81 41.82
N LEU A 573 23.03 -30.22 41.33
CA LEU A 573 23.08 -29.76 39.93
C LEU A 573 22.90 -30.93 38.96
N ALA A 574 22.16 -30.70 37.88
CA ALA A 574 21.87 -31.74 36.89
C ALA A 574 23.11 -32.21 36.11
N THR A 575 24.24 -31.50 36.22
CA THR A 575 25.56 -31.81 35.63
C THR A 575 26.29 -32.95 36.35
N CYS A 576 26.08 -33.16 37.65
CA CYS A 576 26.80 -34.18 38.40
C CYS A 576 26.56 -35.58 37.80
N GLY A 577 27.66 -36.29 37.52
CA GLY A 577 27.75 -37.55 36.79
C GLY A 577 28.21 -37.44 35.32
N ASN A 578 28.64 -36.28 34.81
CA ASN A 578 28.92 -36.08 33.37
C ASN A 578 30.38 -36.39 32.93
N LYS A 579 31.30 -36.53 33.88
CA LYS A 579 32.77 -36.69 33.75
C LYS A 579 33.53 -35.43 33.34
N GLN A 580 33.00 -34.24 33.66
CA GLN A 580 33.70 -32.97 33.58
C GLN A 580 33.49 -32.23 34.90
N TRP A 581 34.59 -31.98 35.61
CA TRP A 581 34.56 -31.31 36.91
C TRP A 581 34.02 -29.88 36.79
N ASP A 582 32.76 -29.68 37.21
CA ASP A 582 32.09 -28.40 37.14
C ASP A 582 32.28 -27.57 38.42
N LYS A 583 32.07 -26.25 38.29
CA LYS A 583 32.49 -25.26 39.31
C LYS A 583 31.56 -25.23 40.54
N GLY A 584 31.68 -26.25 41.36
CA GLY A 584 30.95 -26.46 42.62
C GLY A 584 31.10 -27.88 43.18
N GLU A 585 31.60 -28.81 42.37
CA GLU A 585 31.79 -30.23 42.71
C GLU A 585 33.20 -30.48 43.28
N GLU A 586 33.40 -31.54 44.09
CA GLU A 586 34.76 -31.97 44.47
C GLU A 586 35.36 -32.95 43.45
N CYS A 587 34.49 -33.72 42.80
CA CYS A 587 34.77 -34.72 41.80
C CYS A 587 33.49 -34.96 40.97
N ASP A 588 33.61 -35.50 39.75
CA ASP A 588 32.47 -35.70 38.84
C ASP A 588 32.42 -37.13 38.28
N GLY A 589 32.29 -38.09 39.20
CA GLY A 589 32.20 -39.52 38.89
C GLY A 589 33.56 -40.17 38.56
N GLY A 590 34.04 -41.02 39.47
CA GLY A 590 35.34 -41.67 39.36
C GLY A 590 35.65 -42.57 40.55
N ASN A 591 36.87 -43.10 40.60
CA ASN A 591 37.34 -43.86 41.76
C ASN A 591 37.44 -42.95 43.00
N GLY A 592 36.78 -43.34 44.08
CA GLY A 592 36.73 -42.55 45.32
C GLY A 592 35.78 -41.35 45.28
N CYS A 593 34.88 -41.25 44.29
CA CYS A 593 33.88 -40.18 44.18
C CYS A 593 32.44 -40.72 44.38
N ILE A 594 31.62 -40.09 45.22
CA ILE A 594 30.20 -40.43 45.44
C ILE A 594 29.40 -39.13 45.60
N GLU A 595 28.26 -39.00 44.92
CA GLU A 595 27.40 -37.79 44.96
C GLU A 595 28.16 -36.45 44.74
N CYS A 596 29.22 -36.52 43.92
CA CYS A 596 30.18 -35.45 43.62
C CYS A 596 31.06 -34.95 44.80
N GLU A 597 31.20 -35.76 45.87
CA GLU A 597 32.06 -35.59 47.04
C GLU A 597 33.21 -36.65 47.08
N CYS A 598 34.47 -36.24 47.36
CA CYS A 598 35.61 -37.17 47.42
C CYS A 598 35.67 -37.93 48.75
N GLN A 599 35.84 -39.26 48.68
CA GLN A 599 35.77 -40.13 49.86
C GLN A 599 37.05 -40.11 50.73
N PRO A 600 36.94 -40.33 52.06
CA PRO A 600 38.06 -40.16 52.99
C PRO A 600 39.34 -40.93 52.61
N GLY A 601 40.48 -40.24 52.65
CA GLY A 601 41.78 -40.77 52.25
C GLY A 601 42.14 -40.56 50.78
N TRP A 602 41.19 -40.06 49.97
CA TRP A 602 41.42 -39.57 48.62
C TRP A 602 41.35 -38.03 48.61
N TYR A 603 41.90 -37.40 47.57
CA TYR A 603 41.97 -35.95 47.44
C TYR A 603 41.67 -35.49 46.00
N SER A 604 40.94 -34.39 45.88
CA SER A 604 40.57 -33.76 44.61
C SER A 604 41.71 -32.92 44.03
N GLN A 605 41.74 -32.82 42.69
CA GLN A 605 42.63 -31.93 41.94
C GLN A 605 41.93 -31.45 40.65
N ASN A 606 40.74 -30.87 40.77
CA ASN A 606 39.95 -30.30 39.66
C ASN A 606 39.80 -31.28 38.48
N ASN A 607 39.36 -32.51 38.79
CA ASN A 607 39.24 -33.64 37.86
C ASN A 607 38.08 -34.56 38.33
N ALA A 608 37.56 -35.40 37.44
CA ALA A 608 36.46 -36.32 37.74
C ALA A 608 36.84 -37.43 38.76
N ASP A 609 38.08 -37.95 38.70
CA ASP A 609 38.63 -38.94 39.65
C ASP A 609 39.40 -38.29 40.81
N CYS A 610 39.20 -38.80 42.03
CA CYS A 610 40.08 -38.54 43.19
C CYS A 610 41.35 -39.42 43.09
N LYS A 611 42.47 -39.09 43.77
CA LYS A 611 43.78 -39.76 43.51
C LYS A 611 44.58 -40.27 44.73
N ASN A 612 45.52 -41.19 44.45
CA ASN A 612 46.50 -41.77 45.38
C ASN A 612 47.84 -42.10 44.65
N ILE A 613 48.89 -42.51 45.38
CA ILE A 613 50.33 -42.47 45.00
C ILE A 613 50.99 -43.83 45.37
N SER A 614 51.92 -44.47 44.64
CA SER A 614 52.93 -44.11 43.61
C SER A 614 53.05 -45.24 42.53
N LYS A 615 54.12 -45.55 41.75
CA LYS A 615 55.58 -45.22 41.75
C LYS A 615 56.28 -45.50 40.40
N ALA A 616 57.52 -44.99 40.30
CA ALA A 616 58.65 -45.23 39.38
C ALA A 616 58.55 -46.19 38.15
N LEU A 617 58.98 -45.66 37.00
CA LEU A 617 59.59 -46.30 35.81
C LEU A 617 59.13 -47.70 35.37
N ASN A 618 58.50 -47.75 34.18
CA ASN A 618 59.13 -48.48 33.06
C ASN A 618 58.75 -47.87 31.69
N ASN A 619 59.52 -48.19 30.65
CA ASN A 619 59.22 -47.93 29.22
C ASN A 619 59.01 -46.47 28.79
N PHE A 620 60.05 -45.68 29.05
CA PHE A 620 60.44 -44.53 28.23
C PHE A 620 60.47 -44.90 26.72
N PHE A 621 59.83 -44.08 25.87
CA PHE A 621 59.93 -44.05 24.39
C PHE A 621 59.48 -45.30 23.58
N PHE A 622 58.38 -45.17 22.82
CA PHE A 622 58.25 -45.91 21.54
C PHE A 622 57.34 -45.26 20.45
N TRP A 623 56.37 -44.40 20.80
CA TRP A 623 55.38 -43.88 19.82
C TRP A 623 55.27 -42.34 19.70
N GLY A 624 56.29 -41.58 20.13
CA GLY A 624 56.21 -40.11 20.22
C GLY A 624 56.36 -39.32 18.91
N ILE A 625 56.86 -39.91 17.82
CA ILE A 625 57.37 -39.14 16.65
C ILE A 625 56.40 -39.14 15.45
N GLY A 626 55.48 -40.11 15.34
CA GLY A 626 54.58 -40.22 14.19
C GLY A 626 53.53 -39.10 14.10
N SER A 627 52.88 -38.78 15.23
CA SER A 627 51.70 -37.89 15.26
C SER A 627 51.98 -36.44 14.85
N ILE A 628 53.19 -35.94 15.14
CA ILE A 628 53.56 -34.53 14.88
C ILE A 628 53.62 -34.24 13.37
N VAL A 629 54.10 -35.19 12.56
CA VAL A 629 54.18 -35.04 11.10
C VAL A 629 52.78 -35.00 10.47
N TYR A 630 51.85 -35.84 10.96
CA TYR A 630 50.48 -35.92 10.46
C TYR A 630 49.70 -34.61 10.72
N ILE A 631 49.81 -34.05 11.92
CA ILE A 631 49.13 -32.81 12.31
C ILE A 631 49.60 -31.63 11.46
N LEU A 632 50.91 -31.50 11.21
CA LEU A 632 51.46 -30.41 10.39
C LEU A 632 51.00 -30.47 8.93
N TYR A 633 50.86 -31.67 8.36
CA TYR A 633 50.31 -31.85 7.01
C TYR A 633 48.83 -31.43 6.92
N PHE A 634 48.01 -31.82 7.90
CA PHE A 634 46.58 -31.51 7.93
C PHE A 634 46.32 -29.99 8.02
N ILE A 635 47.08 -29.28 8.86
CA ILE A 635 46.98 -27.82 9.01
C ILE A 635 47.33 -27.10 7.70
N PHE A 636 48.34 -27.56 6.97
CA PHE A 636 48.73 -26.97 5.68
C PHE A 636 47.60 -27.09 4.63
N VAL A 637 46.96 -28.26 4.54
CA VAL A 637 45.83 -28.49 3.63
C VAL A 637 44.63 -27.59 3.97
N MET A 638 44.29 -27.45 5.26
CA MET A 638 43.19 -26.58 5.70
C MET A 638 43.41 -25.11 5.34
N ILE A 639 44.63 -24.58 5.53
CA ILE A 639 44.98 -23.19 5.14
C ILE A 639 44.85 -22.99 3.63
N LEU A 640 45.23 -23.99 2.82
CA LEU A 640 45.16 -23.92 1.37
C LEU A 640 43.70 -23.90 0.87
N PHE A 641 42.83 -24.73 1.46
CA PHE A 641 41.38 -24.67 1.22
C PHE A 641 40.76 -23.34 1.65
N LEU A 642 41.15 -22.78 2.81
CA LEU A 642 40.65 -21.48 3.27
C LEU A 642 41.00 -20.35 2.29
N ILE A 643 42.23 -20.34 1.75
CA ILE A 643 42.67 -19.33 0.77
C ILE A 643 41.91 -19.49 -0.57
N LEU A 644 41.62 -20.72 -0.99
CA LEU A 644 40.79 -20.99 -2.17
C LEU A 644 39.34 -20.52 -1.96
N HIS A 645 38.72 -20.85 -0.82
CA HIS A 645 37.37 -20.43 -0.48
C HIS A 645 37.25 -18.90 -0.41
N ILE A 646 38.19 -18.21 0.26
CA ILE A 646 38.22 -16.74 0.33
C ILE A 646 38.34 -16.11 -1.07
N ARG A 647 39.09 -16.72 -2.00
CA ARG A 647 39.17 -16.25 -3.39
C ARG A 647 37.89 -16.53 -4.18
N LEU A 648 37.28 -17.70 -3.99
CA LEU A 648 36.06 -18.10 -4.67
C LEU A 648 34.86 -17.25 -4.24
N THR A 649 34.60 -17.12 -2.93
CA THR A 649 33.53 -16.26 -2.39
C THR A 649 33.71 -14.80 -2.79
N ARG A 650 34.97 -14.31 -2.84
CA ARG A 650 35.26 -12.94 -3.27
C ARG A 650 35.05 -12.73 -4.77
N LYS A 651 35.17 -13.78 -5.60
CA LYS A 651 34.80 -13.70 -7.01
C LYS A 651 33.29 -13.81 -7.21
N ILE A 652 32.64 -14.79 -6.58
CA ILE A 652 31.17 -14.93 -6.57
C ILE A 652 30.50 -13.61 -6.15
N LYS A 653 31.02 -12.92 -5.13
CA LYS A 653 30.50 -11.60 -4.74
C LYS A 653 30.73 -10.51 -5.79
N GLN A 654 31.85 -10.51 -6.51
CA GLN A 654 32.03 -9.56 -7.63
C GLN A 654 31.08 -9.85 -8.79
N ASP A 655 30.84 -11.12 -9.12
CA ASP A 655 29.99 -11.50 -10.24
C ASP A 655 28.49 -11.23 -9.88
N ILE A 656 28.07 -11.42 -8.61
CA ILE A 656 26.74 -11.03 -8.09
C ILE A 656 26.55 -9.51 -8.03
N ASP A 657 27.57 -8.74 -7.62
CA ASP A 657 27.52 -7.27 -7.56
C ASP A 657 27.43 -6.63 -8.99
N ASP A 658 27.80 -7.36 -10.05
CA ASP A 658 27.73 -6.90 -11.46
C ASP A 658 26.42 -7.29 -12.18
N GLU A 659 25.68 -8.32 -11.73
CA GLU A 659 24.40 -8.75 -12.34
C GLU A 659 23.13 -8.21 -11.64
N ASN A 660 23.16 -7.97 -10.32
CA ASN A 660 21.98 -7.49 -9.57
C ASN A 660 21.78 -5.97 -9.62
N LEU A 661 21.62 -5.42 -10.82
CA LEU A 661 21.15 -4.04 -11.06
C LEU A 661 19.92 -4.01 -11.99
N PHE A 662 18.88 -4.76 -11.61
CA PHE A 662 17.51 -4.42 -12.00
C PHE A 662 17.06 -3.18 -11.24
N ILE A 663 17.09 -2.03 -11.92
CA ILE A 663 16.81 -0.72 -11.35
C ILE A 663 15.33 -0.38 -11.58
N PHE A 664 14.60 -0.11 -10.49
CA PHE A 664 13.24 0.43 -10.55
C PHE A 664 13.25 1.79 -11.26
N GLU A 665 12.34 2.00 -12.21
CA GLU A 665 12.39 3.13 -13.15
C GLU A 665 12.31 4.53 -12.49
N ASN A 666 11.89 4.61 -11.23
CA ASN A 666 11.72 5.85 -10.45
C ASN A 666 12.75 6.02 -9.30
N THR A 667 13.97 5.48 -9.43
CA THR A 667 14.99 5.56 -8.35
C THR A 667 15.81 6.86 -8.38
N ILE A 668 15.52 7.75 -7.42
CA ILE A 668 16.35 8.92 -7.11
C ILE A 668 17.68 8.45 -6.49
N ILE A 669 18.82 8.75 -7.15
CA ILE A 669 20.15 8.50 -6.59
C ILE A 669 20.78 9.83 -6.13
N PRO A 670 20.83 10.11 -4.81
CA PRO A 670 21.39 11.37 -4.30
C PRO A 670 22.90 11.50 -4.60
N PHE A 671 23.34 12.73 -4.86
CA PHE A 671 24.71 12.99 -5.30
C PHE A 671 25.73 13.04 -4.15
N ASP A 672 26.34 11.89 -3.87
CA ASP A 672 27.51 11.80 -3.00
C ASP A 672 28.78 12.41 -3.66
N LYS A 673 29.29 13.50 -3.07
CA LYS A 673 30.53 14.17 -3.49
C LYS A 673 31.81 13.45 -3.03
N THR A 674 31.76 12.52 -2.09
CA THR A 674 32.97 11.90 -1.51
C THR A 674 33.77 11.07 -2.52
N ASN A 675 35.10 11.11 -2.40
CA ASN A 675 36.05 10.44 -3.31
C ASN A 675 35.86 10.74 -4.81
N SER A 676 35.12 11.81 -5.15
CA SER A 676 34.92 12.27 -6.52
C SER A 676 35.95 13.34 -6.92
N GLN A 677 36.17 13.48 -8.22
CA GLN A 677 36.94 14.57 -8.83
C GLN A 677 36.01 15.34 -9.78
N TYR A 678 35.92 16.66 -9.59
CA TYR A 678 35.19 17.52 -10.52
C TYR A 678 35.93 17.65 -11.85
N ILE A 679 35.18 17.74 -12.96
CA ILE A 679 35.65 18.13 -14.29
C ILE A 679 34.75 19.28 -14.78
N ASP A 680 35.35 20.39 -15.22
CA ASP A 680 34.62 21.50 -15.85
C ASP A 680 34.36 21.19 -17.33
N LEU A 681 33.10 21.18 -17.75
CA LEU A 681 32.68 20.93 -19.13
C LEU A 681 32.99 22.09 -20.08
N LYS A 682 33.48 23.23 -19.57
CA LYS A 682 33.96 24.37 -20.38
C LYS A 682 35.37 24.17 -20.96
N GLN A 683 36.09 23.13 -20.52
CA GLN A 683 37.43 22.78 -21.03
C GLN A 683 37.34 21.63 -22.04
N GLU A 684 38.26 21.58 -23.01
CA GLU A 684 38.31 20.48 -23.98
C GLU A 684 38.57 19.13 -23.31
N ASN A 685 37.60 18.23 -23.43
CA ASN A 685 37.58 16.94 -22.74
C ASN A 685 37.74 15.78 -23.75
N PRO A 686 38.95 15.21 -23.92
CA PRO A 686 39.19 14.09 -24.83
C PRO A 686 38.76 12.72 -24.26
N TYR A 687 38.13 12.68 -23.08
CA TYR A 687 37.69 11.45 -22.41
C TYR A 687 36.22 11.17 -22.68
N PHE A 688 35.38 12.21 -22.59
CA PHE A 688 33.95 12.15 -22.90
C PHE A 688 33.44 13.54 -23.30
N SER A 689 32.33 13.61 -24.04
CA SER A 689 31.72 14.86 -24.47
C SER A 689 30.20 14.78 -24.42
N PHE A 690 29.57 15.88 -24.00
CA PHE A 690 28.13 16.11 -24.10
C PHE A 690 27.82 16.94 -25.37
N SER A 691 26.62 16.80 -25.95
CA SER A 691 26.16 17.66 -27.06
C SER A 691 25.87 19.10 -26.62
N THR A 692 25.41 19.27 -25.38
CA THR A 692 25.14 20.56 -24.73
C THR A 692 25.68 20.51 -23.29
N ASN A 693 26.05 21.67 -22.74
CA ASN A 693 26.36 21.83 -21.32
C ASN A 693 25.18 22.42 -20.51
N THR A 694 24.13 22.85 -21.22
CA THR A 694 22.86 23.32 -20.69
C THR A 694 21.79 22.25 -20.84
N ILE A 695 20.87 22.23 -19.87
CA ILE A 695 19.55 21.60 -19.99
C ILE A 695 18.59 22.78 -20.19
N ASP A 696 18.17 22.96 -21.43
CA ASP A 696 17.25 24.00 -21.87
C ASP A 696 16.20 23.40 -22.81
N PHE A 697 15.05 24.06 -22.91
CA PHE A 697 13.87 23.59 -23.64
C PHE A 697 13.48 24.57 -24.77
N GLY A 698 14.45 25.37 -25.23
CA GLY A 698 14.23 26.46 -26.18
C GLY A 698 13.32 27.55 -25.60
N ASP A 699 12.44 28.10 -26.44
CA ASP A 699 11.45 29.13 -26.05
C ASP A 699 10.23 28.57 -25.29
N ILE A 700 10.20 27.26 -24.99
CA ILE A 700 9.06 26.59 -24.33
C ILE A 700 9.10 26.85 -22.83
N ARG A 701 8.04 27.45 -22.30
CA ARG A 701 7.78 27.61 -20.86
C ARG A 701 6.98 26.40 -20.38
N PRO A 702 7.51 25.49 -19.53
CA PRO A 702 6.74 24.36 -19.02
C PRO A 702 5.51 24.82 -18.24
N GLU A 703 4.37 24.18 -18.50
CA GLU A 703 3.15 24.30 -17.70
C GLU A 703 3.31 23.52 -16.38
N ILE A 704 2.50 23.85 -15.36
CA ILE A 704 2.78 23.43 -13.99
C ILE A 704 2.12 22.07 -13.66
N ASN A 705 2.98 21.10 -13.35
CA ASN A 705 2.77 19.65 -13.28
C ASN A 705 2.83 18.92 -14.64
N ASP A 706 3.14 19.60 -15.75
CA ASP A 706 3.32 18.94 -17.05
C ASP A 706 4.80 18.63 -17.33
N PRO A 707 5.16 17.38 -17.66
CA PRO A 707 6.53 17.01 -17.98
C PRO A 707 6.90 17.42 -19.42
N ILE A 708 8.06 18.05 -19.58
CA ILE A 708 8.66 18.37 -20.87
C ILE A 708 10.01 17.65 -21.05
N ASP A 709 10.23 17.08 -22.24
CA ASP A 709 11.42 16.30 -22.57
C ASP A 709 12.39 17.08 -23.45
N CYS A 710 13.67 17.09 -23.07
CA CYS A 710 14.78 17.46 -23.97
C CYS A 710 15.70 16.24 -24.18
N THR A 711 16.51 16.26 -25.25
CA THR A 711 17.48 15.18 -25.50
C THR A 711 18.89 15.74 -25.62
N LEU A 712 19.85 15.06 -24.99
CA LEU A 712 21.28 15.33 -25.16
C LEU A 712 22.05 14.03 -25.42
N ILE A 713 23.24 14.13 -25.99
CA ILE A 713 24.07 12.99 -26.36
C ILE A 713 25.32 12.98 -25.48
N LEU A 714 25.59 11.85 -24.82
CA LEU A 714 26.82 11.62 -24.06
C LEU A 714 27.69 10.58 -24.78
N THR A 715 28.87 11.00 -25.24
CA THR A 715 29.81 10.18 -26.03
C THR A 715 31.02 9.78 -25.18
N ASN A 716 31.41 8.51 -25.24
CA ASN A 716 32.65 8.00 -24.64
C ASN A 716 33.80 8.05 -25.66
N ASN A 717 34.59 9.12 -25.62
CA ASN A 717 35.75 9.29 -26.51
C ASN A 717 36.96 8.42 -26.11
N TRP A 718 36.92 7.81 -24.92
CA TRP A 718 38.07 7.11 -24.33
C TRP A 718 38.19 5.62 -24.70
N LYS A 719 39.42 5.09 -24.56
CA LYS A 719 39.81 3.70 -24.87
C LYS A 719 39.24 2.61 -23.92
N TYR A 720 38.46 2.98 -22.90
CA TYR A 720 37.86 2.05 -21.95
C TYR A 720 36.34 2.28 -21.83
N PRO A 721 35.53 1.25 -21.53
CA PRO A 721 34.11 1.44 -21.24
C PRO A 721 33.89 2.44 -20.11
N MET A 722 33.02 3.41 -20.35
CA MET A 722 32.57 4.41 -19.40
C MET A 722 31.26 3.93 -18.76
N HIS A 723 31.07 4.23 -17.48
CA HIS A 723 29.77 4.11 -16.82
C HIS A 723 29.37 5.49 -16.30
N PHE A 724 28.18 5.98 -16.67
CA PHE A 724 27.63 7.23 -16.17
C PHE A 724 26.44 6.95 -15.25
N THR A 725 26.16 7.87 -14.34
CA THR A 725 24.97 7.88 -13.49
C THR A 725 24.51 9.33 -13.36
N PHE A 726 23.30 9.62 -13.84
CA PHE A 726 22.62 10.88 -13.61
C PHE A 726 22.22 10.98 -12.13
N HIS A 727 22.16 12.19 -11.58
CA HIS A 727 21.68 12.42 -10.23
C HIS A 727 20.48 13.37 -10.27
N SER A 728 19.28 12.80 -10.21
CA SER A 728 18.07 13.53 -9.84
C SER A 728 17.99 13.76 -8.33
N GLY A 729 17.09 14.64 -7.95
CA GLY A 729 16.54 14.78 -6.62
C GLY A 729 15.06 15.08 -6.76
N ASP A 730 14.28 14.81 -5.72
CA ASP A 730 12.94 15.40 -5.61
C ASP A 730 13.11 16.82 -5.04
N TYR A 731 12.93 17.84 -5.87
CA TYR A 731 13.08 19.24 -5.45
C TYR A 731 11.71 19.84 -5.10
N THR A 732 11.69 20.82 -4.22
CA THR A 732 10.44 21.51 -3.81
C THR A 732 9.78 22.23 -4.98
N LYS A 733 10.57 22.76 -5.92
CA LYS A 733 10.10 23.60 -7.04
C LYS A 733 9.89 22.84 -8.36
N TYR A 734 10.53 21.69 -8.53
CA TYR A 734 10.50 20.92 -9.78
C TYR A 734 10.86 19.44 -9.57
N GLU A 735 10.58 18.60 -10.57
CA GLU A 735 11.13 17.26 -10.69
C GLU A 735 12.00 17.19 -11.96
N ILE A 736 13.06 16.36 -11.94
CA ILE A 736 13.89 16.09 -13.12
C ILE A 736 14.31 14.62 -13.16
N MET A 737 14.06 13.96 -14.29
CA MET A 737 14.42 12.57 -14.55
C MET A 737 15.32 12.44 -15.79
N CYS A 738 16.02 11.32 -15.94
CA CYS A 738 16.85 11.01 -17.10
C CYS A 738 16.63 9.55 -17.53
N LYS A 739 16.38 9.31 -18.82
CA LYS A 739 16.25 7.98 -19.40
C LYS A 739 17.29 7.80 -20.53
N PRO A 740 18.20 6.81 -20.45
CA PRO A 740 18.49 5.94 -19.30
C PRO A 740 19.16 6.70 -18.16
N PHE A 741 18.82 6.37 -16.91
CA PHE A 741 19.28 7.07 -15.70
C PHE A 741 20.75 6.77 -15.36
N THR A 742 21.16 5.53 -15.60
CA THR A 742 22.54 5.07 -15.46
C THR A 742 22.85 4.11 -16.60
N GLY A 743 24.10 3.99 -17.02
CA GLY A 743 24.42 3.12 -18.15
C GLY A 743 25.90 3.02 -18.49
N ARG A 744 26.22 2.00 -19.30
CA ARG A 744 27.58 1.65 -19.72
C ARG A 744 27.77 1.86 -21.22
N ILE A 745 28.69 2.76 -21.57
CA ILE A 745 28.97 3.20 -22.94
C ILE A 745 30.33 2.66 -23.36
N LYS A 746 30.41 1.88 -24.45
CA LYS A 746 31.69 1.30 -24.92
C LYS A 746 32.56 2.40 -25.57
N PRO A 747 33.87 2.16 -25.79
CA PRO A 747 34.74 3.11 -26.50
C PRO A 747 34.17 3.53 -27.86
N LYS A 748 34.10 4.83 -28.11
CA LYS A 748 33.53 5.47 -29.32
C LYS A 748 32.04 5.25 -29.56
N GLU A 749 31.30 4.73 -28.57
CA GLU A 749 29.83 4.76 -28.59
C GLU A 749 29.30 6.03 -27.91
N SER A 750 28.05 6.35 -28.22
CA SER A 750 27.27 7.42 -27.59
C SER A 750 25.95 6.86 -27.06
N VAL A 751 25.43 7.47 -25.99
CA VAL A 751 24.05 7.27 -25.53
C VAL A 751 23.26 8.56 -25.70
N VAL A 752 21.99 8.46 -26.04
CA VAL A 752 21.03 9.56 -25.94
C VAL A 752 20.45 9.53 -24.53
N LEU A 753 20.52 10.67 -23.83
CA LEU A 753 19.85 10.89 -22.56
C LEU A 753 18.64 11.77 -22.83
N THR A 754 17.44 11.20 -22.70
CA THR A 754 16.19 11.96 -22.64
C THR A 754 16.03 12.46 -21.21
N ILE A 755 16.07 13.77 -21.01
CA ILE A 755 15.86 14.41 -19.72
C ILE A 755 14.44 14.96 -19.70
N SER A 756 13.65 14.49 -18.73
CA SER A 756 12.29 14.96 -18.49
C SER A 756 12.32 15.93 -17.31
N PHE A 757 11.64 17.07 -17.43
CA PHE A 757 11.55 18.11 -16.41
C PHE A 757 10.10 18.49 -16.19
N MET A 758 9.69 18.67 -14.93
CA MET A 758 8.34 19.09 -14.55
C MET A 758 8.41 20.21 -13.52
N ALA A 759 7.84 21.38 -13.81
CA ALA A 759 7.74 22.46 -12.83
C ALA A 759 6.57 22.20 -11.86
N LYS A 760 6.78 22.38 -10.55
CA LYS A 760 5.73 22.23 -9.52
C LYS A 760 5.08 23.56 -9.13
N CYS A 761 5.73 24.69 -9.44
CA CYS A 761 5.24 26.03 -9.17
C CYS A 761 5.75 27.05 -10.22
N THR A 762 5.17 28.25 -10.21
CA THR A 762 5.61 29.40 -11.01
C THR A 762 6.99 29.86 -10.50
N THR A 763 8.06 29.60 -11.26
CA THR A 763 9.44 29.82 -10.80
C THR A 763 10.43 30.04 -11.96
N VAL A 764 11.65 30.46 -11.62
CA VAL A 764 12.75 30.68 -12.56
C VAL A 764 14.00 29.97 -12.02
N LEU A 765 14.48 28.96 -12.75
CA LEU A 765 15.56 28.06 -12.32
C LEU A 765 16.85 28.33 -13.08
N ASN A 766 17.97 28.28 -12.35
CA ASN A 766 19.33 28.38 -12.88
C ASN A 766 20.26 27.45 -12.08
N GLU A 767 19.99 26.15 -12.12
CA GLU A 767 20.53 25.15 -11.20
C GLU A 767 21.57 24.21 -11.84
N LYS A 768 22.27 23.43 -11.01
CA LYS A 768 23.40 22.57 -11.41
C LYS A 768 23.11 21.10 -11.16
N VAL A 769 22.69 20.40 -12.22
CA VAL A 769 22.33 18.98 -12.19
C VAL A 769 23.61 18.12 -12.27
N PRO A 770 23.94 17.31 -11.24
CA PRO A 770 25.16 16.52 -11.21
C PRO A 770 25.07 15.24 -12.04
N ILE A 771 26.18 14.85 -12.68
CA ILE A 771 26.35 13.53 -13.31
C ILE A 771 27.66 12.92 -12.85
N THR A 772 27.62 11.69 -12.33
CA THR A 772 28.80 10.90 -11.96
C THR A 772 29.29 10.10 -13.16
N ILE A 773 30.61 10.06 -13.38
CA ILE A 773 31.26 9.27 -14.45
C ILE A 773 32.35 8.38 -13.85
N ARG A 774 32.40 7.11 -14.29
CA ARG A 774 33.34 6.08 -13.79
C ARG A 774 33.96 5.31 -14.96
N TYR A 775 35.19 4.84 -14.75
CA TYR A 775 35.89 3.92 -15.67
C TYR A 775 36.49 2.76 -14.86
N GLY A 776 36.40 1.53 -15.37
CA GLY A 776 36.89 0.33 -14.66
C GLY A 776 38.39 0.32 -14.31
N GLN A 777 39.18 1.18 -14.95
CA GLN A 777 40.59 1.42 -14.60
C GLN A 777 40.89 2.89 -14.25
N LEU A 778 40.00 3.57 -13.51
CA LEU A 778 40.10 4.99 -13.19
C LEU A 778 41.49 5.44 -12.71
N GLN A 779 42.22 4.61 -11.95
CA GLN A 779 43.56 4.93 -11.44
C GLN A 779 44.67 4.92 -12.51
N ASN A 780 44.42 4.32 -13.68
CA ASN A 780 45.27 4.45 -14.86
C ASN A 780 44.82 5.67 -15.68
N VAL A 781 43.51 5.87 -15.85
CA VAL A 781 42.96 7.07 -16.51
C VAL A 781 43.40 8.37 -15.81
N LEU A 782 43.41 8.40 -14.47
CA LEU A 782 43.93 9.51 -13.65
C LEU A 782 45.44 9.74 -13.76
N LYS A 783 46.23 8.76 -14.25
CA LYS A 783 47.65 8.95 -14.56
C LYS A 783 47.82 9.49 -15.99
N ASP A 784 47.05 8.94 -16.92
CA ASP A 784 47.01 9.40 -18.31
C ASP A 784 46.57 10.87 -18.38
N ILE A 785 45.47 11.28 -17.73
CA ILE A 785 45.04 12.68 -17.65
C ILE A 785 46.16 13.58 -17.08
N LYS A 786 46.79 13.17 -15.96
CA LYS A 786 47.86 13.96 -15.32
C LYS A 786 49.16 14.02 -16.11
N LYS A 787 49.27 13.27 -17.20
CA LYS A 787 50.40 13.26 -18.14
C LYS A 787 50.06 14.00 -19.43
N ASP A 788 48.84 13.84 -19.93
CA ASP A 788 48.43 14.23 -21.27
C ASP A 788 47.59 15.53 -21.29
N ASN A 789 46.81 15.84 -20.24
CA ASN A 789 46.13 17.13 -20.06
C ASN A 789 45.91 17.44 -18.55
N PRO A 790 46.91 18.04 -17.86
CA PRO A 790 46.87 18.19 -16.40
C PRO A 790 45.94 19.29 -15.88
N GLU A 791 45.54 20.26 -16.70
CA GLU A 791 44.68 21.37 -16.26
C GLU A 791 43.24 20.92 -15.94
N LEU A 792 42.76 19.88 -16.62
CA LEU A 792 41.44 19.25 -16.45
C LEU A 792 41.18 18.70 -15.03
N ILE A 793 42.21 18.61 -14.18
CA ILE A 793 42.15 18.14 -12.78
C ILE A 793 42.68 19.20 -11.79
N ALA A 794 43.21 20.34 -12.26
CA ALA A 794 43.94 21.29 -11.42
C ALA A 794 43.08 21.94 -10.31
N HIS A 795 41.78 22.14 -10.54
CA HIS A 795 40.88 22.82 -9.62
C HIS A 795 40.30 21.91 -8.52
N CYS A 796 41.14 21.44 -7.59
CA CYS A 796 40.70 20.80 -6.35
C CYS A 796 41.55 21.22 -5.12
N SER A 797 41.40 22.49 -4.70
CA SER A 797 41.95 22.95 -3.41
C SER A 797 41.16 24.10 -2.74
N GLN A 798 39.83 23.99 -2.69
CA GLN A 798 39.03 24.76 -1.73
C GLN A 798 37.82 23.97 -1.21
N SER A 799 37.85 23.71 0.10
CA SER A 799 36.64 23.62 0.92
C SER A 799 35.96 25.00 1.03
N SER A 800 34.72 25.01 1.53
CA SER A 800 33.86 26.18 1.76
C SER A 800 33.48 27.02 0.52
N GLN A 801 32.38 26.63 -0.12
CA GLN A 801 31.37 27.56 -0.68
C GLN A 801 29.97 27.04 -0.32
N ASN A 802 29.61 27.19 0.95
CA ASN A 802 28.24 27.55 1.34
C ASN A 802 28.28 29.04 1.69
N SER A 803 27.14 29.72 1.60
CA SER A 803 26.96 31.17 1.78
C SER A 803 27.58 32.04 0.67
N GLU A 804 26.73 32.50 -0.24
CA GLU A 804 26.66 33.92 -0.63
C GLU A 804 25.26 34.15 -1.25
N GLY A 805 24.55 35.16 -0.74
CA GLY A 805 23.25 35.60 -1.25
C GLY A 805 23.34 37.01 -1.84
N GLU A 806 22.20 37.53 -2.30
CA GLU A 806 21.91 38.91 -2.71
C GLU A 806 23.10 39.88 -2.96
N GLY A 807 23.36 40.19 -4.23
CA GLY A 807 24.33 41.22 -4.63
C GLY A 807 23.80 42.09 -5.78
N ASN A 808 23.48 43.36 -5.50
CA ASN A 808 22.93 44.31 -6.47
C ASN A 808 23.83 44.54 -7.69
N SER A 809 23.21 44.77 -8.85
CA SER A 809 23.87 45.27 -10.05
C SER A 809 24.05 46.79 -9.98
N GLN A 810 25.30 47.28 -9.92
CA GLN A 810 25.63 48.68 -10.24
C GLN A 810 26.90 48.81 -11.10
N SER A 811 26.72 49.53 -12.22
CA SER A 811 27.70 50.34 -12.95
C SER A 811 29.14 49.83 -13.15
N SER A 812 29.40 49.35 -14.37
CA SER A 812 30.48 49.83 -15.27
C SER A 812 31.74 50.49 -14.66
N GLY A 813 32.90 49.82 -14.77
CA GLY A 813 34.21 50.38 -14.40
C GLY A 813 35.38 49.79 -15.21
N THR A 814 36.07 50.65 -15.96
CA THR A 814 37.16 50.37 -16.92
C THR A 814 38.46 49.73 -16.38
N ASN A 815 39.14 48.98 -17.26
CA ASN A 815 40.60 48.78 -17.38
C ASN A 815 41.39 47.94 -16.34
N GLY A 816 42.43 47.23 -16.83
CA GLY A 816 43.78 47.39 -16.23
C GLY A 816 44.54 46.17 -15.67
N SER A 817 44.97 45.24 -16.54
CA SER A 817 46.28 44.55 -16.54
C SER A 817 47.14 44.33 -15.25
N ASN A 818 47.66 43.09 -15.12
CA ASN A 818 49.02 42.73 -14.67
C ASN A 818 49.47 42.81 -13.18
N SER A 819 49.48 41.61 -12.56
CA SER A 819 50.72 40.88 -12.18
C SER A 819 51.39 40.99 -10.78
N ILE A 820 51.97 39.84 -10.36
CA ILE A 820 53.26 39.65 -9.61
C ILE A 820 53.33 39.71 -8.05
N LYS A 821 53.44 38.49 -7.46
CA LYS A 821 54.34 38.00 -6.37
C LYS A 821 54.33 38.55 -4.90
N LYS A 822 54.07 37.57 -3.99
CA LYS A 822 54.88 37.14 -2.80
C LYS A 822 54.96 37.96 -1.46
N SER A 823 54.33 37.38 -0.42
CA SER A 823 54.98 36.64 0.72
C SER A 823 55.17 37.20 2.16
N HIS A 824 55.08 36.27 3.13
CA HIS A 824 55.72 36.13 4.46
C HIS A 824 55.23 36.82 5.78
N HIS A 825 54.87 35.95 6.74
CA HIS A 825 55.26 35.88 8.19
C HIS A 825 54.69 36.80 9.33
N SER A 826 53.68 36.26 10.03
CA SER A 826 53.72 35.71 11.43
C SER A 826 53.73 36.55 12.74
N LYS A 827 52.88 36.08 13.70
CA LYS A 827 52.93 36.19 15.19
C LYS A 827 52.60 37.58 15.82
N SER A 828 52.09 37.72 17.06
CA SER A 828 51.84 36.78 18.20
C SER A 828 50.68 37.15 19.16
N THR A 829 50.28 36.15 19.97
CA THR A 829 49.44 36.02 21.21
C THR A 829 49.84 36.85 22.46
N PRO A 830 49.22 36.76 23.69
CA PRO A 830 47.98 36.07 24.20
C PRO A 830 47.11 36.80 25.29
N SER A 831 46.10 36.07 25.83
CA SER A 831 45.55 36.03 27.23
C SER A 831 44.36 36.93 27.59
N GLY A 832 43.31 36.48 28.32
CA GLY A 832 42.94 35.17 28.93
C GLY A 832 41.43 35.20 29.37
N SER A 833 40.83 34.41 30.27
CA SER A 833 41.03 33.07 30.92
C SER A 833 40.04 32.95 32.10
N GLY A 834 39.34 31.85 32.49
CA GLY A 834 39.27 30.43 32.09
C GLY A 834 37.99 29.74 32.67
N LYS A 835 37.75 28.43 32.47
CA LYS A 835 37.97 27.27 33.41
C LYS A 835 36.90 27.04 34.50
N SER A 836 36.55 25.82 34.93
CA SER A 836 36.84 24.40 34.55
C SER A 836 35.92 23.45 35.36
N GLY A 837 35.73 22.13 35.17
CA GLY A 837 36.27 21.06 34.29
C GLY A 837 35.31 19.83 34.44
N SER A 838 35.58 18.54 34.15
CA SER A 838 36.64 17.70 33.53
C SER A 838 35.96 16.34 33.15
N SER A 839 36.46 15.39 32.35
CA SER A 839 37.80 14.76 32.17
C SER A 839 37.87 14.02 30.80
N HIS A 840 38.96 14.07 30.00
CA HIS A 840 40.08 13.10 29.91
C HIS A 840 39.68 11.62 29.65
N ASP A 841 40.32 10.80 28.79
CA ASP A 841 41.39 10.95 27.74
C ASP A 841 41.46 9.60 26.92
N SER A 842 42.28 9.30 25.89
CA SER A 842 43.34 10.03 25.15
C SER A 842 43.58 9.49 23.72
N ASP A 843 44.08 10.39 22.85
CA ASP A 843 44.97 10.25 21.67
C ASP A 843 45.27 8.86 21.02
N ALA A 844 45.06 8.75 19.70
CA ALA A 844 45.63 7.70 18.85
C ALA A 844 45.97 8.19 17.43
N LYS A 845 47.26 8.37 17.13
CA LYS A 845 47.78 8.92 15.86
C LYS A 845 47.49 8.06 14.62
N LYS A 846 46.37 8.28 13.92
CA LYS A 846 46.14 7.73 12.57
C LYS A 846 46.77 8.60 11.48
N LYS A 847 47.62 7.99 10.66
CA LYS A 847 48.23 8.61 9.46
C LYS A 847 47.13 9.13 8.52
N LYS A 848 47.28 10.36 7.98
CA LYS A 848 46.47 10.83 6.84
C LYS A 848 46.79 9.99 5.59
N GLY A 849 46.04 8.89 5.40
CA GLY A 849 46.00 8.19 4.12
C GLY A 849 45.44 9.14 3.05
N LYS A 850 46.04 9.15 1.86
CA LYS A 850 45.46 9.87 0.72
C LYS A 850 44.18 9.14 0.32
N THR A 851 43.03 9.81 0.46
CA THR A 851 41.74 9.30 -0.04
C THR A 851 41.86 9.05 -1.55
N LYS A 852 41.38 7.88 -1.99
CA LYS A 852 41.66 7.35 -3.32
C LYS A 852 40.45 7.64 -4.22
N ILE A 853 40.60 8.63 -5.11
CA ILE A 853 39.57 9.04 -6.07
C ILE A 853 39.00 7.82 -6.81
N SER A 854 37.68 7.66 -6.74
CA SER A 854 36.93 6.49 -7.22
C SER A 854 35.89 6.81 -8.30
N LYS A 855 35.60 8.10 -8.55
CA LYS A 855 34.68 8.59 -9.58
C LYS A 855 35.04 10.02 -10.04
N PHE A 856 34.57 10.40 -11.22
CA PHE A 856 34.47 11.80 -11.67
C PHE A 856 33.05 12.32 -11.43
N HIS A 857 32.87 13.64 -11.39
CA HIS A 857 31.57 14.28 -11.52
C HIS A 857 31.63 15.54 -12.39
N VAL A 858 30.53 15.86 -13.03
CA VAL A 858 30.29 17.10 -13.81
C VAL A 858 28.95 17.71 -13.39
N TYR A 859 28.69 18.95 -13.81
CA TYR A 859 27.36 19.56 -13.70
C TYR A 859 26.89 20.02 -15.08
N LEU A 860 25.63 19.74 -15.40
CA LEU A 860 24.90 20.43 -16.46
C LEU A 860 24.12 21.60 -15.84
N ASN A 861 23.94 22.70 -16.59
CA ASN A 861 23.24 23.87 -16.09
C ASN A 861 21.78 23.88 -16.56
N LEU A 862 20.84 23.69 -15.64
CA LEU A 862 19.40 23.73 -15.90
C LEU A 862 18.93 25.18 -15.94
N GLN A 863 18.36 25.63 -17.07
CA GLN A 863 17.82 26.98 -17.22
C GLN A 863 16.38 26.92 -17.73
N VAL A 864 15.43 27.32 -16.87
CA VAL A 864 13.99 27.19 -17.14
C VAL A 864 13.22 28.36 -16.52
N GLU A 865 12.27 28.91 -17.25
CA GLU A 865 11.22 29.81 -16.74
C GLU A 865 9.87 29.12 -16.99
N SER A 866 9.13 28.79 -15.93
CA SER A 866 7.84 28.10 -16.08
C SER A 866 6.69 29.06 -16.45
N ALA A 867 5.56 28.49 -16.86
CA ALA A 867 4.34 29.24 -17.12
C ALA A 867 3.80 29.91 -15.84
N LEU A 868 3.08 31.02 -15.99
CA LEU A 868 2.43 31.69 -14.86
C LEU A 868 1.21 30.89 -14.41
N SER A 869 1.18 30.50 -13.14
CA SER A 869 0.10 29.74 -12.51
C SER A 869 -0.27 30.36 -11.16
N THR A 870 -1.43 29.97 -10.64
CA THR A 870 -1.80 30.18 -9.23
C THR A 870 -0.95 29.37 -8.26
N LYS A 871 -0.20 28.35 -8.72
CA LYS A 871 0.80 27.65 -7.89
C LYS A 871 2.04 28.54 -7.76
N LEU A 872 2.30 29.06 -6.55
CA LEU A 872 3.35 30.03 -6.25
C LEU A 872 4.59 29.39 -5.60
N ASP A 873 5.74 30.03 -5.79
CA ASP A 873 6.98 29.71 -5.11
C ASP A 873 6.99 30.38 -3.70
N TYR A 874 7.18 29.59 -2.64
CA TYR A 874 7.17 30.09 -1.26
C TYR A 874 8.28 31.12 -1.00
N GLU A 875 9.43 30.97 -1.66
CA GLU A 875 10.60 31.83 -1.45
C GLU A 875 10.40 33.25 -2.00
N GLU A 876 9.36 33.50 -2.81
CA GLU A 876 9.00 34.85 -3.26
C GLU A 876 8.10 35.62 -2.27
N ILE A 877 7.67 34.99 -1.16
CA ILE A 877 6.64 35.50 -0.25
C ILE A 877 7.28 35.99 1.07
N HIS A 878 7.40 37.31 1.20
CA HIS A 878 8.05 37.93 2.37
C HIS A 878 7.04 38.23 3.47
N LEU A 879 6.87 37.29 4.42
CA LEU A 879 5.94 37.43 5.56
C LEU A 879 6.34 38.59 6.50
N GLN A 880 5.38 39.44 6.85
CA GLN A 880 5.53 40.53 7.82
C GLN A 880 5.02 40.08 9.19
N HIS A 881 5.85 40.20 10.22
CA HIS A 881 5.50 39.88 11.61
C HIS A 881 5.17 41.16 12.40
N PRO A 882 4.27 41.11 13.41
CA PRO A 882 3.50 39.96 13.87
C PRO A 882 2.33 39.59 12.92
N PRO A 883 1.76 38.37 13.02
CA PRO A 883 0.60 37.98 12.24
C PRO A 883 -0.61 38.91 12.49
N ILE A 884 -1.42 39.10 11.44
CA ILE A 884 -2.58 40.00 11.44
C ILE A 884 -3.87 39.32 11.94
N GLY A 885 -3.88 37.98 11.98
CA GLY A 885 -4.97 37.17 12.51
C GLY A 885 -4.58 35.70 12.68
N GLY A 886 -5.44 34.91 13.31
CA GLY A 886 -5.27 33.47 13.45
C GLY A 886 -6.56 32.81 13.92
N GLY A 887 -6.80 31.58 13.47
CA GLY A 887 -8.02 30.81 13.76
C GLY A 887 -7.71 29.33 13.95
N THR A 888 -8.72 28.47 13.81
CA THR A 888 -8.54 27.01 13.91
C THR A 888 -7.61 26.49 12.81
N PHE A 889 -7.89 26.83 11.56
CA PHE A 889 -7.25 26.24 10.37
C PHE A 889 -5.87 26.82 10.01
N GLY A 890 -5.51 28.01 10.53
CA GLY A 890 -4.29 28.70 10.09
C GLY A 890 -3.97 29.98 10.86
N ILE A 891 -2.83 30.58 10.49
CA ILE A 891 -2.34 31.89 10.94
C ILE A 891 -2.24 32.78 9.71
N VAL A 892 -2.78 34.00 9.79
CA VAL A 892 -2.80 34.95 8.68
C VAL A 892 -1.75 36.03 8.90
N TYR A 893 -0.86 36.17 7.94
CA TYR A 893 0.16 37.21 7.87
C TYR A 893 -0.19 38.23 6.77
N ARG A 894 0.31 39.45 6.92
CA ARG A 894 0.52 40.35 5.77
C ARG A 894 1.87 39.98 5.15
N ALA A 895 2.02 40.06 3.84
CA ALA A 895 3.28 39.76 3.17
C ALA A 895 3.48 40.63 1.91
N GLU A 896 4.70 40.64 1.38
CA GLU A 896 4.96 41.14 0.02
C GLU A 896 5.30 39.96 -0.90
N TRP A 897 4.53 39.81 -2.00
CA TRP A 897 4.85 38.90 -3.10
C TRP A 897 5.02 39.71 -4.39
N ARG A 898 6.19 39.63 -5.03
CA ARG A 898 6.52 40.39 -6.26
C ARG A 898 6.14 41.88 -6.23
N ARG A 899 6.33 42.57 -5.09
CA ARG A 899 5.94 43.97 -4.82
C ARG A 899 4.44 44.25 -4.72
N VAL A 900 3.62 43.21 -4.58
CA VAL A 900 2.19 43.29 -4.26
C VAL A 900 2.00 43.02 -2.77
N ASP A 901 1.16 43.83 -2.12
CA ASP A 901 0.78 43.69 -0.71
C ASP A 901 -0.34 42.64 -0.57
N VAL A 902 -0.06 41.53 0.11
CA VAL A 902 -0.90 40.33 0.10
C VAL A 902 -1.19 39.82 1.52
N ALA A 903 -2.31 39.10 1.68
CA ALA A 903 -2.64 38.35 2.88
C ALA A 903 -2.36 36.86 2.65
N VAL A 904 -1.59 36.25 3.57
CA VAL A 904 -1.13 34.86 3.48
C VAL A 904 -1.67 34.07 4.67
N LYS A 905 -2.61 33.18 4.40
CA LYS A 905 -3.17 32.21 5.37
C LYS A 905 -2.28 30.96 5.33
N VAL A 906 -1.33 30.90 6.27
CA VAL A 906 -0.44 29.74 6.49
C VAL A 906 -1.21 28.71 7.30
N MET A 907 -1.30 27.47 6.82
CA MET A 907 -2.02 26.40 7.53
C MET A 907 -1.19 25.88 8.71
N LYS A 908 -1.84 25.40 9.77
CA LYS A 908 -1.15 24.90 10.98
C LYS A 908 -0.72 23.44 10.85
N THR A 909 0.46 23.21 10.30
CA THR A 909 1.08 21.89 10.16
C THR A 909 1.59 21.28 11.48
N ASP A 910 1.70 22.08 12.56
CA ASP A 910 2.17 21.63 13.88
C ASP A 910 1.17 20.75 14.67
N LEU A 911 -0.09 20.66 14.21
CA LEU A 911 -1.21 20.05 14.96
C LEU A 911 -1.98 18.98 14.20
N VAL A 912 -1.84 18.95 12.86
CA VAL A 912 -2.57 18.10 11.93
C VAL A 912 -1.62 17.81 10.77
N GLY A 913 -1.53 16.55 10.32
CA GLY A 913 -0.57 16.16 9.30
C GLY A 913 -0.80 16.86 7.97
N LEU A 914 0.28 17.18 7.26
CA LEU A 914 0.21 17.84 5.95
C LEU A 914 -0.66 17.06 4.96
N ALA A 915 -0.63 15.74 5.00
CA ALA A 915 -1.41 14.84 4.13
C ALA A 915 -2.93 14.87 4.39
N GLU A 916 -3.35 15.24 5.62
CA GLU A 916 -4.75 15.46 6.00
C GLU A 916 -5.22 16.87 5.63
N LEU A 917 -4.34 17.87 5.77
CA LEU A 917 -4.63 19.27 5.41
C LEU A 917 -4.67 19.48 3.88
N LEU A 918 -3.82 18.78 3.12
CA LEU A 918 -3.61 19.02 1.68
C LEU A 918 -4.88 18.91 0.82
N PRO A 919 -5.77 17.89 0.96
CA PRO A 919 -6.99 17.81 0.13
C PRO A 919 -7.96 18.97 0.38
N ASN A 920 -8.20 19.30 1.65
CA ASN A 920 -9.05 20.42 2.04
C ASN A 920 -8.47 21.76 1.57
N PHE A 921 -7.15 21.92 1.67
CA PHE A 921 -6.42 23.09 1.17
C PHE A 921 -6.48 23.22 -0.36
N MET A 922 -6.29 22.12 -1.09
CA MET A 922 -6.41 22.11 -2.56
C MET A 922 -7.83 22.45 -2.99
N GLN A 923 -8.84 21.92 -2.30
CA GLN A 923 -10.25 22.25 -2.57
C GLN A 923 -10.59 23.72 -2.25
N GLU A 924 -10.05 24.30 -1.17
CA GLU A 924 -10.20 25.75 -0.89
C GLU A 924 -9.50 26.60 -1.97
N ALA A 925 -8.31 26.20 -2.43
CA ALA A 925 -7.56 26.89 -3.49
C ALA A 925 -8.25 26.81 -4.86
N GLU A 926 -8.68 25.62 -5.30
CA GLU A 926 -9.34 25.37 -6.58
C GLU A 926 -10.68 26.12 -6.68
N MET A 927 -11.45 26.18 -5.58
CA MET A 927 -12.67 26.96 -5.51
C MET A 927 -12.40 28.46 -5.62
N MET A 928 -11.39 28.96 -4.89
CA MET A 928 -10.99 30.37 -4.94
C MET A 928 -10.39 30.79 -6.29
N GLU A 929 -9.73 29.87 -7.01
CA GLU A 929 -9.19 30.13 -8.35
C GLU A 929 -10.28 30.44 -9.38
N ARG A 930 -11.42 29.74 -9.28
CA ARG A 930 -12.62 29.92 -10.12
C ARG A 930 -13.39 31.20 -9.80
N ILE A 931 -13.27 31.75 -8.58
CA ILE A 931 -14.02 32.93 -8.14
C ILE A 931 -13.35 34.23 -8.62
N ARG A 932 -14.06 35.00 -9.46
CA ARG A 932 -13.62 36.32 -9.97
C ARG A 932 -14.73 37.36 -9.83
N CYS A 933 -14.88 37.90 -8.62
CA CYS A 933 -15.89 38.90 -8.28
C CYS A 933 -15.28 40.10 -7.50
N PRO A 934 -15.58 41.37 -7.86
CA PRO A 934 -15.04 42.54 -7.14
C PRO A 934 -15.46 42.66 -5.67
N TYR A 935 -16.53 41.96 -5.25
CA TYR A 935 -17.07 41.97 -3.89
C TYR A 935 -16.60 40.76 -3.06
N ILE A 936 -15.63 40.02 -3.57
CA ILE A 936 -14.97 38.88 -2.92
C ILE A 936 -13.47 39.18 -2.89
N VAL A 937 -12.79 38.69 -1.86
CA VAL A 937 -11.32 38.76 -1.76
C VAL A 937 -10.70 37.98 -2.91
N ASN A 938 -9.97 38.66 -3.79
CA ASN A 938 -9.37 38.07 -4.98
C ASN A 938 -8.22 37.11 -4.61
N PHE A 939 -8.31 35.88 -5.12
CA PHE A 939 -7.26 34.88 -5.04
C PHE A 939 -6.08 35.22 -5.96
N ILE A 940 -4.89 35.15 -5.39
CA ILE A 940 -3.62 35.38 -6.08
C ILE A 940 -2.95 34.04 -6.38
N GLY A 941 -2.96 33.12 -5.41
CA GLY A 941 -2.43 31.78 -5.60
C GLY A 941 -2.31 30.97 -4.32
N SER A 942 -1.76 29.76 -4.44
CA SER A 942 -1.49 28.85 -3.34
C SER A 942 -0.05 28.33 -3.40
N VAL A 943 0.51 28.02 -2.23
CA VAL A 943 1.77 27.30 -2.05
C VAL A 943 1.43 25.93 -1.47
N ALA A 944 1.93 24.86 -2.08
CA ALA A 944 1.93 23.53 -1.50
C ALA A 944 3.34 22.92 -1.62
N THR A 945 4.03 22.79 -0.49
CA THR A 945 5.31 22.08 -0.37
C THR A 945 5.20 21.01 0.71
N ALA A 946 6.20 20.12 0.79
CA ALA A 946 6.26 19.03 1.77
C ALA A 946 6.30 19.48 3.25
N ASP A 947 6.47 20.78 3.51
CA ASP A 947 6.52 21.35 4.87
C ASP A 947 5.48 22.47 5.10
N THR A 948 4.84 23.00 4.05
CA THR A 948 4.08 24.26 4.13
C THR A 948 2.93 24.35 3.13
N LEU A 949 1.74 24.72 3.63
CA LEU A 949 0.58 25.09 2.82
C LEU A 949 0.22 26.57 3.09
N CYS A 950 0.10 27.39 2.04
CA CYS A 950 -0.31 28.80 2.17
C CYS A 950 -1.33 29.23 1.11
N LEU A 951 -2.42 29.88 1.51
CA LEU A 951 -3.35 30.55 0.60
C LEU A 951 -3.01 32.04 0.52
N VAL A 952 -2.83 32.57 -0.69
CA VAL A 952 -2.39 33.95 -0.96
C VAL A 952 -3.50 34.74 -1.64
N THR A 953 -3.85 35.88 -1.03
CA THR A 953 -5.00 36.71 -1.37
C THR A 953 -4.66 38.20 -1.31
N GLU A 954 -5.49 39.08 -1.87
CA GLU A 954 -5.28 40.53 -1.73
C GLU A 954 -5.35 41.01 -0.27
N PHE A 955 -4.46 41.93 0.13
CA PHE A 955 -4.51 42.51 1.47
C PHE A 955 -5.60 43.59 1.59
N CYS A 956 -6.58 43.39 2.49
CA CYS A 956 -7.60 44.39 2.82
C CYS A 956 -7.21 45.20 4.06
N PRO A 957 -6.78 46.48 3.92
CA PRO A 957 -6.03 47.19 4.96
C PRO A 957 -6.84 47.62 6.19
N LEU A 958 -8.18 47.61 6.13
CA LEU A 958 -9.04 47.98 7.25
C LEU A 958 -9.51 46.77 8.09
N GLY A 959 -9.11 45.55 7.71
CA GLY A 959 -9.40 44.31 8.44
C GLY A 959 -10.87 43.88 8.40
N SER A 960 -11.25 42.94 9.27
CA SER A 960 -12.63 42.43 9.30
C SER A 960 -13.65 43.46 9.79
N LEU A 961 -14.87 43.38 9.26
CA LEU A 961 -15.98 44.26 9.61
C LEU A 961 -16.27 44.22 11.11
N ARG A 962 -16.18 43.06 11.77
CA ARG A 962 -16.31 42.93 13.23
C ARG A 962 -15.26 43.73 14.01
N LYS A 963 -14.04 43.86 13.50
CA LYS A 963 -12.98 44.70 14.08
C LYS A 963 -13.22 46.18 13.79
N PHE A 964 -13.64 46.50 12.56
CA PHE A 964 -13.97 47.85 12.12
C PHE A 964 -15.13 48.46 12.93
N MET A 965 -16.23 47.72 13.10
CA MET A 965 -17.41 48.13 13.88
C MET A 965 -17.11 48.43 15.36
N LYS A 966 -16.07 47.82 15.94
CA LYS A 966 -15.65 48.07 17.33
C LYS A 966 -14.79 49.33 17.49
N THR A 967 -14.17 49.81 16.40
CA THR A 967 -13.15 50.87 16.45
C THR A 967 -13.52 52.12 15.65
N ASN A 968 -14.54 52.06 14.78
CA ASN A 968 -14.96 53.15 13.90
C ASN A 968 -16.47 53.41 14.00
N SER A 969 -16.86 54.69 14.08
CA SER A 969 -18.25 55.11 13.91
C SER A 969 -18.67 55.00 12.44
N MET A 970 -19.73 54.27 12.14
CA MET A 970 -20.27 54.12 10.78
C MET A 970 -21.47 55.03 10.53
N SER A 971 -21.44 55.82 9.46
CA SER A 971 -22.64 56.49 8.95
C SER A 971 -23.61 55.47 8.34
N ASP A 972 -24.90 55.78 8.31
CA ASP A 972 -25.90 54.85 7.76
C ASP A 972 -25.70 54.58 6.26
N LEU A 973 -25.17 55.55 5.53
CA LEU A 973 -24.74 55.37 4.13
C LEU A 973 -23.62 54.32 4.00
N LEU A 974 -22.63 54.31 4.91
CA LEU A 974 -21.57 53.29 4.89
C LEU A 974 -22.12 51.90 5.23
N LYS A 975 -23.05 51.80 6.20
CA LYS A 975 -23.74 50.54 6.53
C LYS A 975 -24.48 49.98 5.31
N ILE A 976 -25.22 50.84 4.60
CA ILE A 976 -25.95 50.47 3.37
C ILE A 976 -24.98 49.99 2.28
N ARG A 977 -23.85 50.66 2.08
CA ARG A 977 -22.83 50.24 1.09
C ARG A 977 -22.21 48.88 1.45
N PHE A 978 -21.87 48.64 2.72
CA PHE A 978 -21.43 47.32 3.17
C PHE A 978 -22.48 46.23 2.89
N CYS A 979 -23.76 46.47 3.23
CA CYS A 979 -24.84 45.50 2.95
C CYS A 979 -25.01 45.23 1.45
N GLN A 980 -24.92 46.25 0.59
CA GLN A 980 -24.98 46.10 -0.87
C GLN A 980 -23.82 45.27 -1.42
N ASP A 981 -22.60 45.57 -0.97
CA ASP A 981 -21.39 44.89 -1.47
C ASP A 981 -21.37 43.41 -1.02
N ILE A 982 -21.72 43.13 0.25
CA ILE A 982 -21.89 41.74 0.74
C ILE A 982 -22.97 41.00 -0.07
N ALA A 983 -24.12 41.63 -0.31
CA ALA A 983 -25.21 41.02 -1.06
C ALA A 983 -24.80 40.64 -2.50
N ARG A 984 -24.03 41.51 -3.19
CA ARG A 984 -23.47 41.22 -4.53
C ARG A 984 -22.42 40.12 -4.52
N GLY A 985 -21.61 40.02 -3.45
CA GLY A 985 -20.69 38.90 -3.24
C GLY A 985 -21.44 37.57 -3.13
N MET A 986 -22.49 37.52 -2.32
CA MET A 986 -23.32 36.32 -2.14
C MET A 986 -24.15 35.98 -3.38
N GLU A 987 -24.68 36.99 -4.08
CA GLU A 987 -25.37 36.84 -5.37
C GLU A 987 -24.47 36.17 -6.40
N TYR A 988 -23.22 36.62 -6.54
CA TYR A 988 -22.23 35.99 -7.42
C TYR A 988 -21.95 34.54 -7.03
N LEU A 989 -21.75 34.24 -5.74
CA LEU A 989 -21.48 32.86 -5.29
C LEU A 989 -22.65 31.93 -5.60
N HIS A 990 -23.89 32.35 -5.31
CA HIS A 990 -25.08 31.55 -5.60
C HIS A 990 -25.38 31.42 -7.10
N GLN A 991 -24.99 32.39 -7.93
CA GLN A 991 -25.08 32.30 -9.41
C GLN A 991 -24.03 31.39 -10.05
N ASN A 992 -23.04 30.92 -9.27
CA ASN A 992 -22.03 29.93 -9.69
C ASN A 992 -22.13 28.66 -8.82
N ASP A 993 -23.29 28.43 -8.19
CA ASP A 993 -23.62 27.26 -7.37
C ASP A 993 -22.67 26.97 -6.19
N ILE A 994 -22.07 28.03 -5.62
CA ILE A 994 -21.19 27.97 -4.45
C ILE A 994 -21.92 28.41 -3.18
N LEU A 995 -22.01 27.53 -2.19
CA LEU A 995 -22.50 27.84 -0.84
C LEU A 995 -21.34 28.18 0.09
N HIS A 996 -21.30 29.42 0.60
CA HIS A 996 -20.25 29.90 1.53
C HIS A 996 -20.28 29.22 2.92
N ARG A 997 -21.49 28.89 3.41
CA ARG A 997 -21.81 28.22 4.69
C ARG A 997 -21.35 28.91 6.00
N ASP A 998 -20.41 29.86 5.98
CA ASP A 998 -19.90 30.57 7.17
C ASP A 998 -19.86 32.11 6.98
N LEU A 999 -20.94 32.68 6.43
CA LEU A 999 -21.05 34.13 6.25
C LEU A 999 -21.29 34.84 7.60
N LYS A 1000 -20.26 35.55 8.09
CA LYS A 1000 -20.29 36.31 9.35
C LYS A 1000 -19.43 37.57 9.26
N THR A 1001 -19.59 38.49 10.22
CA THR A 1001 -18.85 39.78 10.22
C THR A 1001 -17.35 39.67 10.44
N ASP A 1002 -16.83 38.50 10.84
CA ASP A 1002 -15.40 38.17 10.81
C ASP A 1002 -14.91 37.90 9.37
N ASN A 1003 -15.76 37.24 8.57
CA ASN A 1003 -15.50 36.76 7.20
C ASN A 1003 -15.93 37.79 6.13
N VAL A 1004 -16.04 39.05 6.53
CA VAL A 1004 -16.20 40.22 5.64
C VAL A 1004 -15.08 41.18 5.95
N LEU A 1005 -14.24 41.50 4.97
CA LEU A 1005 -13.16 42.47 5.09
C LEU A 1005 -13.61 43.84 4.58
N VAL A 1006 -13.21 44.89 5.28
CA VAL A 1006 -13.45 46.27 4.86
C VAL A 1006 -12.31 46.70 3.93
N TYR A 1007 -12.69 47.12 2.72
CA TYR A 1007 -11.77 47.60 1.69
C TYR A 1007 -11.64 49.12 1.74
N SER A 1008 -12.76 49.84 1.87
CA SER A 1008 -12.79 51.29 2.05
C SER A 1008 -13.82 51.76 3.08
N LYS A 1009 -13.48 52.87 3.74
CA LYS A 1009 -14.35 53.63 4.65
C LYS A 1009 -15.11 54.76 3.95
N ASN A 1010 -14.83 55.03 2.66
CA ASN A 1010 -15.53 56.04 1.88
C ASN A 1010 -16.74 55.40 1.16
N PRO A 1011 -18.00 55.79 1.47
CA PRO A 1011 -19.17 55.21 0.82
C PRO A 1011 -19.25 55.49 -0.69
N SER A 1012 -18.53 56.51 -1.16
CA SER A 1012 -18.45 56.88 -2.58
C SER A 1012 -17.51 55.99 -3.41
N ASP A 1013 -16.70 55.15 -2.78
CA ASP A 1013 -15.80 54.24 -3.51
C ASP A 1013 -16.59 53.07 -4.14
N PRO A 1014 -16.12 52.50 -5.27
CA PRO A 1014 -16.83 51.40 -5.95
C PRO A 1014 -17.03 50.17 -5.07
N ILE A 1015 -16.06 49.87 -4.21
CA ILE A 1015 -16.06 48.71 -3.30
C ILE A 1015 -15.72 49.20 -1.89
N THR A 1016 -16.59 48.89 -0.94
CA THR A 1016 -16.43 49.24 0.48
C THR A 1016 -16.14 48.01 1.35
N ALA A 1017 -16.69 46.85 1.00
CA ALA A 1017 -16.43 45.57 1.67
C ALA A 1017 -16.26 44.41 0.67
N LYS A 1018 -15.60 43.32 1.12
CA LYS A 1018 -15.39 42.07 0.38
C LYS A 1018 -15.63 40.85 1.27
N VAL A 1019 -16.19 39.78 0.72
CA VAL A 1019 -16.43 38.49 1.39
C VAL A 1019 -15.18 37.59 1.32
N THR A 1020 -14.92 36.75 2.33
CA THR A 1020 -13.69 35.93 2.44
C THR A 1020 -13.86 34.64 3.26
N ASP A 1021 -12.82 33.80 3.29
CA ASP A 1021 -12.66 32.55 4.06
C ASP A 1021 -13.60 31.42 3.59
N PHE A 1022 -13.10 30.66 2.62
CA PHE A 1022 -13.89 29.67 1.88
C PHE A 1022 -13.79 28.25 2.43
N GLY A 1023 -13.04 28.01 3.51
CA GLY A 1023 -12.74 26.68 4.07
C GLY A 1023 -13.93 25.82 4.53
N THR A 1024 -15.16 26.34 4.55
CA THR A 1024 -16.40 25.56 4.78
C THR A 1024 -17.30 25.47 3.54
N SER A 1025 -16.88 26.04 2.42
CA SER A 1025 -17.73 26.24 1.24
C SER A 1025 -17.85 24.96 0.40
N ARG A 1026 -18.94 24.83 -0.35
CA ARG A 1026 -19.19 23.68 -1.24
C ARG A 1026 -19.81 24.15 -2.56
N SER A 1027 -19.41 23.49 -3.65
CA SER A 1027 -20.16 23.50 -4.92
C SER A 1027 -21.41 22.63 -4.75
N ILE A 1028 -22.51 22.96 -5.43
CA ILE A 1028 -23.73 22.12 -5.50
C ILE A 1028 -23.77 21.40 -6.86
N TYR A 1029 -22.84 20.47 -7.10
CA TYR A 1029 -22.81 19.59 -8.28
C TYR A 1029 -22.25 18.22 -7.92
#